data_AF-A0A0S7BI94-F1
#
_entry.id   AF-A0A0S7BI94-F1
#
_cell.length_a   1.000
_cell.length_b   1.000
_cell.length_c   1.000
_cell.angle_alpha   90.00
_cell.angle_beta   90.00
_cell.angle_gamma   90.00
#
_symmetry.space_group_name_H-M   'P 1'
#
loop_
_entity.id
_entity.type
_entity.pdbx_description
1 polymer ?
#
loop_
_entity_poly.entity_id
_entity_poly.type
_entity_poly.pdbx_seq_one_letter_code
_entity_poly.pdbx_strand_id
1 'polypeptide(L)'
;MVEITINHQKIQAEEATTILEVARDHGFKIPTFCHINQIAPSGSCRMCLVSVIFADGTRKIVSSCDTNIEEGMVIFTDSIEAIDARAEMANLLLSLCPTHPEVQKIAAHYGIQEPSFVINTPKTNCISCGNCVQICQTKGRKVIDFYGKGNQRFVSTKNGKPSRECDSCNQCIHYCPTGAVTESLGLNIGQRIKKKNHNQVLNRRFANKLFLSLFLILMLMSAAGISLSFIPNQLFSLADPFQAIMTAIAGRKVLIQYWPALVVLIMTVFLGRFWCGWICPTGTLLQSYGKNDRRIRAQNFRRFKWIFLIVFFVFAIFGSLAFLWLDPISMAIQPILLLFKPASEYLDQGFLKTFRFVGVYWWLTALPMLFALILNFIEKRFWCRYICPLGGLLGLLSKFSLNKRHVNQNACSRCDQCSKICPTGAIDADKDYRTDPAECILCMDCADVCPKFAIDFTDEKVFQFHNEFDPGRREFVGTVLLGSAAAGLMTLKDKALIPESKNVLRPPGSLRPNEMKPGTFLMLCVRCGQCVLACPQNIIKPSILESGWEGVNTPVIHFAGSFCDPSCNACGTVCPSGAILPFTKLEKTKYPIGLAQVNYSACIRCNLCVAACPEHAFTEVTVIGREGLFPQVDVQKCSGCGKCLVVCPNYSDGAIEIYPAGQRTKFQNFPG
;
A
#
# COMPACT_ATOMS: atom_id res chain seq x y z
N MET A 1 54.94 -13.10 12.75
CA MET A 1 54.25 -13.62 11.56
C MET A 1 54.72 -15.04 11.40
N VAL A 2 53.77 -15.97 11.34
CA VAL A 2 54.03 -17.40 11.23
C VAL A 2 53.48 -17.95 9.91
N GLU A 3 54.17 -18.91 9.31
CA GLU A 3 53.73 -19.57 8.07
C GLU A 3 52.85 -20.78 8.41
N ILE A 4 51.62 -20.76 7.88
CA ILE A 4 50.69 -21.89 7.96
C ILE A 4 50.12 -22.24 6.59
N THR A 5 49.52 -23.42 6.49
CA THR A 5 48.82 -23.87 5.27
C THR A 5 47.36 -24.16 5.58
N ILE A 6 46.41 -23.51 4.89
CA ILE A 6 44.97 -23.82 4.96
C ILE A 6 44.51 -24.35 3.61
N ASN A 7 43.98 -25.59 3.54
CA ASN A 7 43.53 -26.26 2.30
C ASN A 7 44.52 -26.07 1.13
N HIS A 8 45.80 -26.36 1.37
CA HIS A 8 46.91 -26.22 0.41
C HIS A 8 47.36 -24.78 0.08
N GLN A 9 46.73 -23.76 0.65
CA GLN A 9 47.15 -22.37 0.49
C GLN A 9 48.06 -21.94 1.65
N LYS A 10 49.29 -21.52 1.33
CA LYS A 10 50.21 -20.93 2.29
C LYS A 10 49.76 -19.53 2.67
N ILE A 11 49.73 -19.25 3.97
CA ILE A 11 49.22 -18.02 4.56
C ILE A 11 50.21 -17.56 5.63
N GLN A 12 50.46 -16.26 5.64
CA GLN A 12 51.23 -15.59 6.68
C GLN A 12 50.25 -14.95 7.67
N ALA A 13 50.35 -15.33 8.93
CA ALA A 13 49.42 -14.90 9.98
C ALA A 13 50.15 -14.34 11.20
N GLU A 14 49.48 -13.51 11.98
CA GLU A 14 50.01 -13.02 13.24
C GLU A 14 49.95 -14.13 14.30
N GLU A 15 51.05 -14.30 15.03
CA GLU A 15 51.14 -15.29 16.12
C GLU A 15 50.15 -14.91 17.22
N ALA A 16 49.45 -15.89 17.81
CA ALA A 16 48.35 -15.71 18.78
C ALA A 16 46.99 -15.24 18.22
N THR A 17 46.80 -15.18 16.91
CA THR A 17 45.45 -15.14 16.30
C THR A 17 44.84 -16.55 16.23
N THR A 18 43.50 -16.64 16.27
CA THR A 18 42.83 -17.95 16.20
C THR A 18 42.76 -18.47 14.77
N ILE A 19 42.72 -19.79 14.60
CA ILE A 19 42.56 -20.43 13.27
C ILE A 19 41.33 -19.87 12.54
N LEU A 20 40.23 -19.64 13.26
CA LEU A 20 38.97 -19.16 12.69
C LEU A 20 39.08 -17.74 12.14
N GLU A 21 39.77 -16.83 12.84
CA GLU A 21 39.95 -15.44 12.41
C GLU A 21 40.74 -15.40 11.11
N VAL A 22 41.89 -16.09 11.07
CA VAL A 22 42.74 -16.12 9.87
C VAL A 22 42.06 -16.83 8.70
N ALA A 23 41.33 -17.91 8.96
CA ALA A 23 40.53 -18.59 7.94
C ALA A 23 39.50 -17.62 7.31
N ARG A 24 38.81 -16.83 8.12
CA ARG A 24 37.82 -15.84 7.64
C ARG A 24 38.46 -14.71 6.84
N ASP A 25 39.58 -14.19 7.31
CA ASP A 25 40.31 -13.11 6.64
C ASP A 25 40.79 -13.51 5.24
N HIS A 26 41.06 -14.81 5.04
CA HIS A 26 41.47 -15.38 3.75
C HIS A 26 40.31 -16.02 2.97
N GLY A 27 39.06 -15.79 3.38
CA GLY A 27 37.86 -16.21 2.63
C GLY A 27 37.41 -17.66 2.86
N PHE A 28 38.04 -18.42 3.75
CA PHE A 28 37.60 -19.77 4.12
C PHE A 28 36.39 -19.70 5.06
N LYS A 29 35.32 -20.42 4.70
CA LYS A 29 34.07 -20.43 5.46
C LYS A 29 34.02 -21.59 6.45
N ILE A 30 34.24 -21.30 7.72
CA ILE A 30 34.06 -22.25 8.82
C ILE A 30 32.76 -21.91 9.58
N PRO A 31 31.82 -22.87 9.75
CA PRO A 31 30.55 -22.60 10.42
C PRO A 31 30.75 -22.43 11.94
N THR A 32 30.05 -21.46 12.52
CA THR A 32 30.13 -21.17 13.96
C THR A 32 28.78 -20.72 14.50
N PHE A 33 28.43 -21.14 15.72
CA PHE A 33 27.29 -20.58 16.47
C PHE A 33 27.72 -19.72 17.64
N CYS A 34 28.60 -20.22 18.53
CA CYS A 34 28.93 -19.53 19.77
C CYS A 34 30.00 -18.45 19.64
N HIS A 35 30.69 -18.35 18.50
CA HIS A 35 31.69 -17.33 18.26
C HIS A 35 31.02 -15.98 17.93
N ILE A 36 31.26 -14.95 18.75
CA ILE A 36 30.77 -13.59 18.54
C ILE A 36 31.93 -12.62 18.74
N ASN A 37 32.21 -11.82 17.73
CA ASN A 37 33.22 -10.76 17.79
C ASN A 37 32.85 -9.83 18.95
N GLN A 38 33.71 -9.73 19.99
CA GLN A 38 33.61 -8.92 21.23
C GLN A 38 33.65 -9.73 22.54
N ILE A 39 33.55 -11.06 22.51
CA ILE A 39 33.77 -11.91 23.71
C ILE A 39 34.75 -13.03 23.42
N ALA A 40 35.49 -13.46 24.44
CA ALA A 40 36.37 -14.61 24.31
C ALA A 40 35.57 -15.85 23.86
N PRO A 41 36.09 -16.62 22.89
CA PRO A 41 35.38 -17.75 22.30
C PRO A 41 35.11 -18.83 23.35
N SER A 42 33.86 -19.32 23.42
CA SER A 42 33.50 -20.34 24.40
C SER A 42 33.82 -21.78 23.97
N GLY A 43 34.18 -22.00 22.70
CA GLY A 43 34.44 -23.34 22.12
C GLY A 43 33.25 -24.32 22.19
N SER A 44 32.11 -23.90 22.74
CA SER A 44 31.11 -24.83 23.29
C SER A 44 30.21 -25.47 22.23
N CYS A 45 29.98 -24.78 21.10
CA CYS A 45 29.09 -25.32 20.04
C CYS A 45 29.78 -26.33 19.12
N ARG A 46 31.13 -26.38 19.09
CA ARG A 46 31.95 -27.29 18.28
C ARG A 46 31.60 -27.37 16.78
N MET A 47 30.85 -26.42 16.21
CA MET A 47 30.64 -26.36 14.75
C MET A 47 31.91 -25.97 13.98
N CYS A 48 32.87 -25.36 14.67
CA CYS A 48 34.10 -24.83 14.09
C CYS A 48 35.25 -25.86 14.00
N LEU A 49 34.94 -27.16 14.10
CA LEU A 49 35.96 -28.22 14.13
C LEU A 49 36.69 -28.32 12.80
N VAL A 50 38.01 -28.40 12.85
CA VAL A 50 38.92 -28.53 11.70
C VAL A 50 39.98 -29.59 12.00
N SER A 51 40.51 -30.24 10.97
CA SER A 51 41.64 -31.17 11.11
C SER A 51 42.94 -30.38 11.00
N VAL A 52 43.83 -30.54 11.97
CA VAL A 52 45.13 -29.86 12.01
C VAL A 52 46.23 -30.91 12.13
N ILE A 53 47.27 -30.76 11.32
CA ILE A 53 48.57 -31.41 11.49
C ILE A 53 49.50 -30.37 12.11
N PHE A 54 49.95 -30.65 13.33
CA PHE A 54 50.88 -29.79 14.06
C PHE A 54 52.31 -30.02 13.59
N ALA A 55 53.23 -29.11 13.93
CA ALA A 55 54.63 -29.20 13.55
C ALA A 55 55.35 -30.46 14.09
N ASP A 56 54.82 -31.07 15.17
CA ASP A 56 55.27 -32.34 15.73
C ASP A 56 54.80 -33.58 14.92
N GLY A 57 54.06 -33.37 13.83
CA GLY A 57 53.49 -34.41 12.99
C GLY A 57 52.18 -35.00 13.52
N THR A 58 51.68 -34.56 14.68
CA THR A 58 50.43 -35.08 15.23
C THR A 58 49.21 -34.50 14.51
N ARG A 59 48.25 -35.38 14.21
CA ARG A 59 46.97 -34.99 13.59
C ARG A 59 45.86 -35.00 14.62
N LYS A 60 45.16 -33.87 14.78
CA LYS A 60 44.03 -33.75 15.74
C LYS A 60 42.88 -32.97 15.13
N ILE A 61 41.67 -33.23 15.62
CA ILE A 61 40.50 -32.38 15.36
C ILE A 61 40.42 -31.36 16.50
N VAL A 62 40.49 -30.09 16.15
CA VAL A 62 40.49 -28.98 17.12
C VAL A 62 39.43 -27.96 16.76
N SER A 63 39.00 -27.17 17.73
CA SER A 63 38.10 -26.05 17.49
C SER A 63 38.88 -24.87 16.95
N SER A 64 38.57 -24.44 15.73
CA SER A 64 39.25 -23.29 15.13
C SER A 64 39.03 -21.96 15.88
N CYS A 65 37.94 -21.84 16.64
CA CYS A 65 37.57 -20.58 17.29
C CYS A 65 38.39 -20.22 18.52
N ASP A 66 39.05 -21.18 19.16
CA ASP A 66 39.81 -21.01 20.42
C ASP A 66 41.23 -21.61 20.34
N THR A 67 41.60 -22.22 19.21
CA THR A 67 42.96 -22.70 18.95
C THR A 67 43.75 -21.61 18.25
N ASN A 68 44.87 -21.22 18.85
CA ASN A 68 45.79 -20.25 18.27
C ASN A 68 46.62 -20.89 17.15
N ILE A 69 47.09 -20.04 16.25
CA ILE A 69 47.97 -20.44 15.15
C ILE A 69 49.41 -20.59 15.66
N GLU A 70 50.07 -21.66 15.21
CA GLU A 70 51.48 -21.96 15.45
C GLU A 70 52.21 -22.17 14.11
N GLU A 71 53.51 -21.90 14.09
CA GLU A 71 54.37 -22.08 12.92
C GLU A 71 54.30 -23.52 12.39
N GLY A 72 54.15 -23.68 11.08
CA GLY A 72 54.15 -24.98 10.41
C GLY A 72 52.85 -25.78 10.53
N MET A 73 51.77 -25.20 11.08
CA MET A 73 50.46 -25.86 11.09
C MET A 73 49.91 -26.06 9.67
N VAL A 74 49.37 -27.25 9.42
CA VAL A 74 48.61 -27.58 8.20
C VAL A 74 47.17 -27.87 8.58
N ILE A 75 46.25 -27.04 8.10
CA ILE A 75 44.84 -26.99 8.50
C ILE A 75 43.97 -27.40 7.31
N PHE A 76 43.11 -28.38 7.54
CA PHE A 76 42.12 -28.85 6.57
C PHE A 76 40.71 -28.54 7.07
N THR A 77 39.99 -27.72 6.32
CA THR A 77 38.60 -27.35 6.64
C THR A 77 37.57 -28.23 5.94
N ASP A 78 37.99 -29.05 4.98
CA ASP A 78 37.15 -29.87 4.11
C ASP A 78 37.55 -31.35 4.12
N SER A 79 38.41 -31.76 5.05
CA SER A 79 38.74 -33.18 5.23
C SER A 79 37.51 -33.98 5.71
N ILE A 80 37.46 -35.25 5.34
CA ILE A 80 36.37 -36.18 5.72
C ILE A 80 36.19 -36.18 7.23
N GLU A 81 37.28 -36.25 8.00
CA GLU A 81 37.21 -36.29 9.47
C GLU A 81 36.66 -35.00 10.07
N ALA A 82 36.97 -33.84 9.47
CA ALA A 82 36.43 -32.56 9.90
C ALA A 82 34.94 -32.41 9.55
N ILE A 83 34.53 -32.92 8.39
CA ILE A 83 33.13 -32.93 7.94
C ILE A 83 32.29 -33.85 8.83
N ASP A 84 32.75 -35.08 9.08
CA ASP A 84 32.07 -36.06 9.92
C ASP A 84 31.89 -35.54 11.36
N ALA A 85 32.95 -34.96 11.94
CA ALA A 85 32.88 -34.37 13.26
C ALA A 85 31.88 -33.21 13.33
N ARG A 86 31.78 -32.36 12.29
CA ARG A 86 30.75 -31.30 12.23
C ARG A 86 29.36 -31.86 12.03
N ALA A 87 29.19 -32.93 11.27
CA ALA A 87 27.91 -33.59 11.07
C ALA A 87 27.37 -34.16 12.40
N GLU A 88 28.22 -34.81 13.20
CA GLU A 88 27.86 -35.26 14.55
C GLU A 88 27.43 -34.10 15.46
N MET A 89 28.18 -32.98 15.42
CA MET A 89 27.81 -31.80 16.21
C MET A 89 26.52 -31.15 15.73
N ALA A 90 26.30 -31.08 14.42
CA ALA A 90 25.05 -30.58 13.84
C ALA A 90 23.85 -31.46 14.26
N ASN A 91 24.03 -32.78 14.28
CA ASN A 91 23.04 -33.73 14.78
C ASN A 91 22.68 -33.46 16.26
N LEU A 92 23.70 -33.30 17.11
CA LEU A 92 23.50 -32.99 18.53
C LEU A 92 22.80 -31.64 18.74
N LEU A 93 23.17 -30.62 17.97
CA LEU A 93 22.51 -29.31 18.04
C LEU A 93 21.06 -29.39 17.59
N LEU A 94 20.75 -30.19 16.57
CA LEU A 94 19.38 -30.44 16.11
C LEU A 94 18.56 -31.16 17.19
N SER A 95 19.13 -32.14 17.90
CA SER A 95 18.48 -32.78 19.05
C SER A 95 18.19 -31.81 20.18
N LEU A 96 19.06 -30.83 20.42
CA LEU A 96 18.89 -29.82 21.46
C LEU A 96 17.84 -28.77 21.08
N CYS A 97 17.86 -28.30 19.83
CA CYS A 97 17.07 -27.18 19.33
C CYS A 97 16.37 -27.53 18.00
N PRO A 98 15.40 -28.45 18.00
CA PRO A 98 14.81 -28.99 16.78
C PRO A 98 14.02 -27.96 15.95
N THR A 99 13.61 -26.84 16.57
CA THR A 99 12.78 -25.81 15.93
C THR A 99 13.57 -24.61 15.37
N HIS A 100 14.87 -24.49 15.64
CA HIS A 100 15.63 -23.30 15.25
C HIS A 100 16.07 -23.37 13.77
N PRO A 101 15.68 -22.42 12.90
CA PRO A 101 15.89 -22.54 11.45
C PRO A 101 17.37 -22.67 11.02
N GLU A 102 18.29 -21.90 11.59
CA GLU A 102 19.72 -22.02 11.23
C GLU A 102 20.33 -23.35 11.67
N VAL A 103 19.83 -23.95 12.76
CA VAL A 103 20.27 -25.28 13.20
C VAL A 103 19.77 -26.33 12.22
N GLN A 104 18.50 -26.24 11.81
CA GLN A 104 17.92 -27.10 10.78
C GLN A 104 18.66 -26.97 9.44
N LYS A 105 18.99 -25.75 8.99
CA LYS A 105 19.75 -25.53 7.74
C LYS A 105 21.14 -26.15 7.80
N ILE A 106 21.86 -25.97 8.91
CA ILE A 106 23.19 -26.54 9.08
C ILE A 106 23.12 -28.07 9.15
N ALA A 107 22.16 -28.64 9.86
CA ALA A 107 21.96 -30.10 9.89
C ALA A 107 21.63 -30.65 8.50
N ALA A 108 20.72 -29.99 7.77
CA ALA A 108 20.36 -30.36 6.40
C ALA A 108 21.54 -30.26 5.42
N HIS A 109 22.47 -29.33 5.62
CA HIS A 109 23.70 -29.24 4.82
C HIS A 109 24.56 -30.52 4.92
N TYR A 110 24.53 -31.20 6.07
CA TYR A 110 25.19 -32.49 6.28
C TYR A 110 24.26 -33.70 6.05
N GLY A 111 23.09 -33.51 5.42
CA GLY A 111 22.15 -34.60 5.10
C GLY A 111 21.26 -35.06 6.26
N ILE A 112 21.24 -34.34 7.39
CA ILE A 112 20.49 -34.71 8.59
C ILE A 112 19.15 -33.98 8.58
N GLN A 113 18.06 -34.71 8.34
CA GLN A 113 16.70 -34.15 8.36
C GLN A 113 16.04 -34.28 9.73
N GLU A 114 16.31 -35.37 10.44
CA GLU A 114 15.80 -35.64 11.77
C GLU A 114 16.96 -36.01 12.71
N PRO A 115 16.88 -35.61 13.99
CA PRO A 115 17.92 -35.93 14.96
C PRO A 115 17.98 -37.44 15.20
N SER A 116 19.18 -38.03 15.22
CA SER A 116 19.35 -39.47 15.46
C SER A 116 18.96 -39.91 16.87
N PHE A 117 18.84 -38.97 17.81
CA PHE A 117 18.36 -39.23 19.17
C PHE A 117 17.55 -38.05 19.70
N VAL A 118 16.45 -38.35 20.39
CA VAL A 118 15.55 -37.35 20.97
C VAL A 118 15.89 -37.19 22.46
N ILE A 119 16.15 -35.96 22.87
CA ILE A 119 16.33 -35.63 24.29
C ILE A 119 14.94 -35.48 24.92
N ASN A 120 14.67 -36.14 26.05
CA ASN A 120 13.35 -36.12 26.73
C ASN A 120 12.83 -34.71 27.08
N THR A 121 13.69 -33.68 27.10
CA THR A 121 13.35 -32.27 27.32
C THR A 121 14.15 -31.37 26.37
N PRO A 122 13.73 -31.22 25.10
CA PRO A 122 14.46 -30.40 24.15
C PRO A 122 14.42 -28.93 24.59
N LYS A 123 15.57 -28.28 24.53
CA LYS A 123 15.71 -26.85 24.83
C LYS A 123 15.30 -26.08 23.60
N THR A 124 14.00 -25.79 23.45
CA THR A 124 13.36 -25.24 22.23
C THR A 124 14.31 -24.45 21.32
N ASN A 125 14.98 -23.40 21.84
CA ASN A 125 15.99 -22.64 21.08
C ASN A 125 17.40 -22.53 21.73
N CYS A 126 17.70 -23.12 22.90
CA CYS A 126 18.99 -22.91 23.60
C CYS A 126 20.05 -23.99 23.34
N ILE A 127 21.12 -23.63 22.61
CA ILE A 127 22.27 -24.52 22.33
C ILE A 127 23.28 -24.64 23.50
N SER A 128 22.99 -24.06 24.66
CA SER A 128 23.86 -24.15 25.85
C SER A 128 25.30 -23.65 25.66
N CYS A 129 25.51 -22.65 24.80
CA CYS A 129 26.85 -22.12 24.46
C CYS A 129 27.55 -21.30 25.54
N GLY A 130 26.84 -20.86 26.58
CA GLY A 130 27.42 -20.11 27.70
C GLY A 130 27.66 -18.62 27.47
N ASN A 131 27.52 -18.09 26.26
CA ASN A 131 27.78 -16.67 25.96
C ASN A 131 27.00 -15.70 26.87
N CYS A 132 25.75 -16.04 27.20
CA CYS A 132 24.92 -15.25 28.10
C CYS A 132 25.42 -15.24 29.55
N VAL A 133 25.98 -16.36 30.03
CA VAL A 133 26.59 -16.50 31.36
C VAL A 133 27.89 -15.70 31.40
N GLN A 134 28.75 -15.90 30.40
CA GLN A 134 30.03 -15.21 30.26
C GLN A 134 29.85 -13.69 30.25
N ILE A 135 28.99 -13.14 29.38
CA ILE A 135 28.78 -11.68 29.34
C ILE A 135 28.14 -11.15 30.63
N CYS A 136 27.29 -11.93 31.29
CA CYS A 136 26.70 -11.55 32.58
C CYS A 136 27.77 -11.45 33.68
N GLN A 137 28.75 -12.34 33.67
CA GLN A 137 29.90 -12.32 34.57
C GLN A 137 30.86 -11.18 34.22
N THR A 138 31.22 -10.99 32.95
CA THR A 138 32.11 -9.90 32.50
C THR A 138 31.53 -8.51 32.80
N LYS A 139 30.20 -8.35 32.73
CA LYS A 139 29.50 -7.10 33.12
C LYS A 139 29.29 -6.96 34.63
N GLY A 140 29.83 -7.87 35.44
CA GLY A 140 29.80 -7.81 36.91
C GLY A 140 28.44 -8.09 37.55
N ARG A 141 27.44 -8.58 36.81
CA ARG A 141 26.08 -8.82 37.31
C ARG A 141 25.93 -10.19 37.97
N LYS A 142 26.50 -11.25 37.37
CA LYS A 142 26.47 -12.63 37.89
C LYS A 142 25.05 -13.16 38.22
N VAL A 143 24.05 -12.73 37.45
CA VAL A 143 22.63 -13.11 37.63
C VAL A 143 22.29 -14.42 36.92
N ILE A 144 22.90 -14.65 35.75
CA ILE A 144 22.62 -15.79 34.87
C ILE A 144 23.77 -16.79 35.03
N ASP A 145 23.43 -18.05 35.28
CA ASP A 145 24.40 -19.14 35.39
C ASP A 145 23.85 -20.46 34.84
N PHE A 146 24.70 -21.47 34.77
CA PHE A 146 24.32 -22.85 34.47
C PHE A 146 23.90 -23.61 35.72
N TYR A 147 22.76 -24.29 35.63
CA TYR A 147 22.23 -25.19 36.67
C TYR A 147 22.07 -26.59 36.09
N GLY A 148 22.06 -27.63 36.95
CA GLY A 148 21.97 -29.02 36.54
C GLY A 148 23.31 -29.62 36.06
N LYS A 149 23.29 -30.89 35.66
CA LYS A 149 24.47 -31.65 35.19
C LYS A 149 24.17 -32.38 33.88
N GLY A 150 25.20 -32.63 33.08
CA GLY A 150 25.10 -33.41 31.85
C GLY A 150 24.03 -32.87 30.88
N ASN A 151 23.16 -33.77 30.39
CA ASN A 151 22.07 -33.44 29.48
C ASN A 151 20.96 -32.58 30.11
N GLN A 152 20.85 -32.56 31.45
CA GLN A 152 19.91 -31.71 32.18
C GLN A 152 20.47 -30.32 32.48
N ARG A 153 21.68 -29.97 32.02
CA ARG A 153 22.27 -28.65 32.26
C ARG A 153 21.46 -27.56 31.56
N PHE A 154 20.99 -26.51 32.24
CA PHE A 154 20.23 -25.41 31.63
C PHE A 154 20.71 -24.06 32.14
N VAL A 155 20.42 -22.99 31.38
CA VAL A 155 20.73 -21.62 31.77
C VAL A 155 19.54 -21.05 32.52
N SER A 156 19.77 -20.52 33.72
CA SER A 156 18.73 -19.86 34.51
C SER A 156 19.32 -18.78 35.44
N THR A 157 18.47 -18.21 36.29
CA THR A 157 18.88 -17.37 37.43
C THR A 157 18.77 -18.16 38.74
N LYS A 158 19.42 -17.67 39.81
CA LYS A 158 19.46 -18.31 41.14
C LYS A 158 18.10 -18.78 41.67
N ASN A 159 17.04 -18.01 41.39
CA ASN A 159 15.69 -18.31 41.86
C ASN A 159 14.73 -18.69 40.71
N GLY A 160 15.24 -18.91 39.50
CA GLY A 160 14.43 -19.10 38.29
C GLY A 160 13.52 -17.91 37.94
N LYS A 161 13.76 -16.75 38.56
CA LYS A 161 12.95 -15.54 38.42
C LYS A 161 13.73 -14.41 37.73
N PRO A 162 13.04 -13.47 37.07
CA PRO A 162 13.67 -12.30 36.49
C PRO A 162 14.32 -11.45 37.58
N SER A 163 15.55 -10.98 37.35
CA SER A 163 16.19 -10.00 38.22
C SER A 163 15.98 -8.59 37.68
N ARG A 164 15.68 -7.62 38.57
CA ARG A 164 15.58 -6.19 38.20
C ARG A 164 16.87 -5.65 37.58
N GLU A 165 18.02 -6.26 37.89
CA GLU A 165 19.31 -5.88 37.32
C GLU A 165 19.38 -6.13 35.80
N CYS A 166 18.59 -7.07 35.29
CA CYS A 166 18.54 -7.37 33.86
C CYS A 166 17.78 -6.30 33.05
N ASP A 167 16.85 -5.56 33.68
CA ASP A 167 15.93 -4.64 32.99
C ASP A 167 16.67 -3.48 32.27
N SER A 168 17.82 -3.08 32.80
CA SER A 168 18.66 -2.00 32.24
C SER A 168 19.85 -2.52 31.42
N CYS A 169 20.26 -3.77 31.61
CA CYS A 169 21.49 -4.31 31.01
C CYS A 169 21.26 -4.85 29.59
N ASN A 170 20.35 -5.82 29.44
CA ASN A 170 19.97 -6.50 28.18
C ASN A 170 21.13 -7.04 27.30
N GLN A 171 22.37 -7.06 27.77
CA GLN A 171 23.55 -7.43 26.97
C GLN A 171 23.46 -8.87 26.45
N CYS A 172 23.01 -9.83 27.27
CA CYS A 172 22.89 -11.23 26.89
C CYS A 172 21.96 -11.48 25.68
N ILE A 173 21.05 -10.55 25.36
CA ILE A 173 20.20 -10.63 24.17
C ILE A 173 21.06 -10.54 22.90
N HIS A 174 22.00 -9.59 22.85
CA HIS A 174 22.88 -9.38 21.68
C HIS A 174 23.82 -10.56 21.46
N TYR A 175 24.34 -11.16 22.54
CA TYR A 175 25.31 -12.27 22.50
C TYR A 175 24.69 -13.67 22.46
N CYS A 176 23.36 -13.79 22.48
CA CYS A 176 22.70 -15.09 22.31
C CYS A 176 22.64 -15.44 20.82
N PRO A 177 23.24 -16.53 20.33
CA PRO A 177 23.24 -16.82 18.89
C PRO A 177 21.85 -17.17 18.33
N THR A 178 20.99 -17.78 19.16
CA THR A 178 19.67 -18.28 18.74
C THR A 178 18.50 -17.42 19.19
N GLY A 179 18.71 -16.43 20.06
CA GLY A 179 17.62 -15.66 20.68
C GLY A 179 16.89 -16.40 21.82
N ALA A 180 17.42 -17.54 22.29
CA ALA A 180 16.85 -18.33 23.38
C ALA A 180 16.57 -17.54 24.67
N VAL A 181 17.39 -16.52 24.95
CA VAL A 181 17.31 -15.69 26.16
C VAL A 181 15.94 -15.01 26.30
N THR A 182 15.33 -14.61 25.19
CA THR A 182 14.04 -13.90 25.19
C THR A 182 12.84 -14.80 24.95
N GLU A 183 13.02 -15.94 24.27
CA GLU A 183 11.93 -16.81 23.85
C GLU A 183 11.74 -18.05 24.74
N SER A 184 12.82 -18.80 24.99
CA SER A 184 12.73 -20.17 25.53
C SER A 184 13.13 -20.32 26.98
N LEU A 185 14.00 -19.44 27.50
CA LEU A 185 14.54 -19.59 28.85
C LEU A 185 13.60 -19.10 29.97
N GLY A 186 12.48 -18.45 29.64
CA GLY A 186 11.51 -17.97 30.64
C GLY A 186 12.01 -16.87 31.57
N LEU A 187 13.17 -16.26 31.27
CA LEU A 187 13.84 -15.28 32.16
C LEU A 187 13.24 -13.87 32.11
N ASN A 188 12.33 -13.59 31.18
CA ASN A 188 11.72 -12.27 30.96
C ASN A 188 12.73 -11.12 30.80
N ILE A 189 13.89 -11.40 30.19
CA ILE A 189 14.88 -10.37 29.86
C ILE A 189 14.43 -9.63 28.60
N GLY A 190 14.62 -8.30 28.54
CA GLY A 190 14.24 -7.49 27.39
C GLY A 190 12.75 -7.10 27.32
N GLN A 191 11.97 -7.35 28.38
CA GLN A 191 10.53 -7.02 28.41
C GLN A 191 10.24 -5.53 28.17
N ARG A 192 11.12 -4.62 28.62
CA ARG A 192 10.98 -3.18 28.35
C ARG A 192 11.08 -2.86 26.85
N ILE A 193 12.02 -3.49 26.15
CA ILE A 193 12.21 -3.33 24.70
C ILE A 193 11.03 -3.94 23.96
N LYS A 194 10.63 -5.17 24.33
CA LYS A 194 9.45 -5.84 23.79
C LYS A 194 8.20 -4.98 23.94
N LYS A 195 7.94 -4.44 25.14
CA LYS A 195 6.81 -3.55 25.41
C LYS A 195 6.86 -2.26 24.58
N LYS A 196 8.05 -1.66 24.39
CA LYS A 196 8.22 -0.49 23.53
C LYS A 196 7.83 -0.81 22.08
N ASN A 197 8.36 -1.89 21.51
CA ASN A 197 8.08 -2.29 20.12
C ASN A 197 6.61 -2.68 19.95
N HIS A 198 6.05 -3.40 20.93
CA HIS A 198 4.64 -3.77 20.94
C HIS A 198 3.73 -2.54 20.99
N ASN A 199 4.05 -1.56 21.83
CA ASN A 199 3.30 -0.30 21.91
C ASN A 199 3.33 0.48 20.59
N GLN A 200 4.45 0.46 19.83
CA GLN A 200 4.49 1.08 18.50
C GLN A 200 3.50 0.39 17.53
N VAL A 201 3.46 -0.95 17.55
CA VAL A 201 2.51 -1.73 16.75
C VAL A 201 1.06 -1.44 17.16
N LEU A 202 0.78 -1.31 18.46
CA LEU A 202 -0.53 -0.94 18.99
C LEU A 202 -0.93 0.49 18.57
N ASN A 203 -0.04 1.47 18.70
CA ASN A 203 -0.29 2.85 18.28
C ASN A 203 -0.63 2.93 16.79
N ARG A 204 0.09 2.18 15.94
CA ARG A 204 -0.26 2.05 14.52
C ARG A 204 -1.63 1.44 14.30
N ARG A 205 -1.96 0.34 15.00
CA ARG A 205 -3.29 -0.31 14.88
C ARG A 205 -4.40 0.63 15.32
N PHE A 206 -4.17 1.43 16.35
CA PHE A 206 -5.08 2.48 16.80
C PHE A 206 -5.25 3.56 15.72
N ALA A 207 -4.15 4.09 15.17
CA ALA A 207 -4.19 5.08 14.08
C ALA A 207 -4.97 4.56 12.86
N ASN A 208 -4.70 3.34 12.42
CA ASN A 208 -5.43 2.72 11.29
C ASN A 208 -6.94 2.66 11.52
N LYS A 209 -7.36 2.25 12.74
CA LYS A 209 -8.79 2.24 13.10
C LYS A 209 -9.36 3.65 13.14
N LEU A 210 -8.66 4.59 13.76
CA LEU A 210 -9.07 5.99 13.85
C LEU A 210 -9.29 6.62 12.46
N PHE A 211 -8.33 6.47 11.55
CA PHE A 211 -8.44 7.04 10.20
C PHE A 211 -9.47 6.31 9.34
N LEU A 212 -9.63 4.99 9.48
CA LEU A 212 -10.71 4.27 8.80
C LEU A 212 -12.09 4.72 9.31
N SER A 213 -12.27 4.86 10.62
CA SER A 213 -13.51 5.39 11.21
C SER A 213 -13.77 6.83 10.75
N LEU A 214 -12.75 7.69 10.76
CA LEU A 214 -12.86 9.06 10.25
C LEU A 214 -13.27 9.08 8.77
N PHE A 215 -12.67 8.25 7.93
CA PHE A 215 -13.04 8.12 6.52
C PHE A 215 -14.52 7.74 6.35
N LEU A 216 -14.98 6.71 7.08
CA LEU A 216 -16.38 6.27 7.02
C LEU A 216 -17.35 7.35 7.51
N ILE A 217 -17.01 8.06 8.60
CA ILE A 217 -17.82 9.16 9.13
C ILE A 217 -17.92 10.29 8.10
N LEU A 218 -16.82 10.71 7.47
CA LEU A 218 -16.84 11.76 6.45
C LEU A 218 -17.67 11.36 5.23
N MET A 219 -17.64 10.08 4.84
CA MET A 219 -18.49 9.57 3.75
C MET A 219 -19.97 9.55 4.15
N LEU A 220 -20.29 9.13 5.37
CA LEU A 220 -21.65 9.19 5.94
C LEU A 220 -22.18 10.63 5.98
N MET A 221 -21.37 11.57 6.45
CA MET A 221 -21.71 12.99 6.48
C MET A 221 -21.94 13.54 5.08
N SER A 222 -21.10 13.15 4.11
CA SER A 222 -21.29 13.50 2.71
C SER A 222 -22.62 12.97 2.16
N ALA A 223 -23.00 11.73 2.50
CA ALA A 223 -24.27 11.14 2.08
C ALA A 223 -25.48 11.86 2.72
N ALA A 224 -25.34 12.27 3.98
CA ALA A 224 -26.35 13.02 4.72
C ALA A 224 -26.42 14.52 4.36
N GLY A 225 -25.55 15.02 3.47
CA GLY A 225 -25.47 16.43 3.11
C GLY A 225 -24.94 17.34 4.24
N ILE A 226 -24.28 16.76 5.24
CA ILE A 226 -23.71 17.49 6.38
C ILE A 226 -22.26 17.84 6.04
N SER A 227 -21.87 19.10 6.27
CA SER A 227 -20.48 19.55 6.13
C SER A 227 -20.04 20.32 7.36
N LEU A 228 -18.82 20.06 7.84
CA LEU A 228 -18.20 20.80 8.93
C LEU A 228 -17.31 21.90 8.36
N SER A 229 -17.23 23.03 9.06
CA SER A 229 -16.38 24.16 8.66
C SER A 229 -14.88 23.84 8.75
N PHE A 230 -14.47 22.98 9.68
CA PHE A 230 -13.05 22.69 9.92
C PHE A 230 -12.50 21.48 9.14
N ILE A 231 -13.33 20.47 8.82
CA ILE A 231 -12.90 19.24 8.16
C ILE A 231 -13.70 19.02 6.88
N PRO A 232 -13.08 19.12 5.69
CA PRO A 232 -13.77 18.87 4.44
C PRO A 232 -14.07 17.38 4.28
N ASN A 233 -15.27 17.05 3.78
CA ASN A 233 -15.68 15.66 3.57
C ASN A 233 -14.76 14.91 2.57
N GLN A 234 -14.13 15.64 1.66
CA GLN A 234 -13.15 15.13 0.69
C GLN A 234 -11.70 15.08 1.19
N LEU A 235 -11.46 15.22 2.51
CA LEU A 235 -10.10 15.28 3.10
C LEU A 235 -9.15 14.20 2.58
N PHE A 236 -9.59 12.94 2.53
CA PHE A 236 -8.74 11.83 2.08
C PHE A 236 -8.37 11.90 0.60
N SER A 237 -9.25 12.44 -0.25
CA SER A 237 -8.95 12.69 -1.66
C SER A 237 -7.99 13.88 -1.81
N LEU A 238 -8.15 14.95 -1.01
CA LEU A 238 -7.24 16.10 -1.01
C LEU A 238 -5.84 15.76 -0.47
N ALA A 239 -5.75 14.77 0.41
CA ALA A 239 -4.52 14.23 0.95
C ALA A 239 -3.88 13.14 0.07
N ASP A 240 -4.51 12.76 -1.05
CA ASP A 240 -3.99 11.77 -1.98
C ASP A 240 -3.01 12.42 -2.99
N PRO A 241 -1.69 12.21 -2.86
CA PRO A 241 -0.74 12.80 -3.79
C PRO A 241 -0.77 12.21 -5.19
N PHE A 242 -1.29 10.98 -5.37
CA PHE A 242 -1.47 10.44 -6.70
C PHE A 242 -2.55 11.21 -7.44
N GLN A 243 -3.73 11.42 -6.85
CA GLN A 243 -4.78 12.25 -7.46
C GLN A 243 -4.28 13.67 -7.76
N ALA A 244 -3.58 14.30 -6.82
CA ALA A 244 -3.04 15.65 -6.97
C ALA A 244 -2.11 15.79 -8.19
N ILE A 245 -1.12 14.90 -8.32
CA ILE A 245 -0.14 14.95 -9.41
C ILE A 245 -0.80 14.64 -10.75
N MET A 246 -1.65 13.61 -10.80
CA MET A 246 -2.34 13.20 -12.03
C MET A 246 -3.22 14.32 -12.58
N THR A 247 -4.01 14.96 -11.71
CA THR A 247 -4.85 16.10 -12.08
C THR A 247 -4.02 17.32 -12.48
N ALA A 248 -2.90 17.59 -11.82
CA ALA A 248 -2.02 18.71 -12.18
C ALA A 248 -1.42 18.54 -13.58
N ILE A 249 -1.01 17.32 -13.94
CA ILE A 249 -0.46 16.99 -15.26
C ILE A 249 -1.55 17.10 -16.34
N ALA A 250 -2.68 16.40 -16.16
CA ALA A 250 -3.76 16.39 -17.16
C ALA A 250 -4.41 17.77 -17.33
N GLY A 251 -4.65 18.47 -16.22
CA GLY A 251 -5.21 19.82 -16.21
C GLY A 251 -4.22 20.93 -16.54
N ARG A 252 -2.92 20.61 -16.67
CA ARG A 252 -1.81 21.56 -16.90
C ARG A 252 -1.77 22.74 -15.92
N LYS A 253 -2.26 22.53 -14.71
CA LYS A 253 -2.39 23.56 -13.67
C LYS A 253 -2.26 22.95 -12.28
N VAL A 254 -1.44 23.56 -11.43
CA VAL A 254 -1.34 23.16 -10.02
C VAL A 254 -2.55 23.71 -9.26
N LEU A 255 -3.25 22.81 -8.58
CA LEU A 255 -4.43 23.13 -7.79
C LEU A 255 -4.04 23.27 -6.31
N ILE A 256 -4.13 24.49 -5.78
CA ILE A 256 -3.77 24.84 -4.39
C ILE A 256 -4.56 24.02 -3.36
N GLN A 257 -5.76 23.55 -3.72
CA GLN A 257 -6.63 22.74 -2.86
C GLN A 257 -5.97 21.42 -2.42
N TYR A 258 -5.04 20.86 -3.22
CA TYR A 258 -4.28 19.65 -2.89
C TYR A 258 -3.06 19.90 -1.98
N TRP A 259 -3.01 21.00 -1.24
CA TRP A 259 -1.94 21.23 -0.25
C TRP A 259 -1.77 20.08 0.77
N PRO A 260 -2.81 19.33 1.22
CA PRO A 260 -2.60 18.21 2.13
C PRO A 260 -1.80 17.07 1.49
N ALA A 261 -1.95 16.84 0.18
CA ALA A 261 -1.14 15.88 -0.57
C ALA A 261 0.35 16.27 -0.57
N LEU A 262 0.67 17.57 -0.63
CA LEU A 262 2.06 18.05 -0.50
C LEU A 262 2.64 17.72 0.88
N VAL A 263 1.85 17.87 1.95
CA VAL A 263 2.27 17.46 3.31
C VAL A 263 2.55 15.95 3.35
N VAL A 264 1.72 15.12 2.73
CA VAL A 264 1.96 13.68 2.64
C VAL A 264 3.26 13.36 1.88
N LEU A 265 3.54 14.06 0.77
CA LEU A 265 4.79 13.90 0.02
C LEU A 265 6.01 14.25 0.86
N ILE A 266 6.00 15.41 1.51
CA ILE A 266 7.09 15.87 2.39
C ILE A 266 7.31 14.86 3.51
N MET A 267 6.25 14.47 4.22
CA MET A 267 6.32 13.47 5.29
C MET A 267 6.79 12.10 4.79
N THR A 268 6.51 11.75 3.53
CA THR A 268 7.00 10.50 2.92
C THR A 268 8.52 10.53 2.69
N VAL A 269 9.09 11.69 2.38
CA VAL A 269 10.55 11.86 2.27
C VAL A 269 11.21 11.76 3.65
N PHE A 270 10.56 12.17 4.74
CA PHE A 270 11.14 12.03 6.08
C PHE A 270 10.94 10.64 6.66
N LEU A 271 9.69 10.17 6.67
CA LEU A 271 9.30 8.95 7.37
C LEU A 271 9.38 7.71 6.48
N GLY A 272 9.31 7.83 5.15
CA GLY A 272 9.10 6.71 4.22
C GLY A 272 7.62 6.51 3.88
N ARG A 273 7.19 5.32 3.45
CA ARG A 273 5.81 5.04 2.98
C ARG A 273 4.79 4.90 4.13
N PHE A 274 4.77 5.86 5.05
CA PHE A 274 3.96 5.84 6.27
C PHE A 274 2.46 5.92 5.98
N TRP A 275 2.03 6.67 4.96
CA TRP A 275 0.61 6.80 4.57
C TRP A 275 -0.06 5.44 4.35
N CYS A 276 0.59 4.54 3.62
CA CYS A 276 0.06 3.20 3.35
C CYS A 276 0.03 2.28 4.59
N GLY A 277 0.78 2.61 5.64
CA GLY A 277 0.88 1.82 6.88
C GLY A 277 -0.02 2.32 8.01
N TRP A 278 -0.34 3.62 8.04
CA TRP A 278 -0.93 4.32 9.19
C TRP A 278 -2.23 5.08 8.89
N ILE A 279 -2.44 5.56 7.66
CA ILE A 279 -3.54 6.50 7.33
C ILE A 279 -4.49 5.93 6.28
N CYS A 280 -3.98 5.25 5.26
CA CYS A 280 -4.75 4.83 4.10
C CYS A 280 -5.92 3.89 4.48
N PRO A 281 -7.20 4.26 4.23
CA PRO A 281 -8.35 3.43 4.57
C PRO A 281 -8.35 2.11 3.80
N THR A 282 -8.02 2.14 2.50
CA THR A 282 -7.89 0.97 1.62
C THR A 282 -6.81 0.01 2.11
N GLY A 283 -5.66 0.55 2.54
CA GLY A 283 -4.58 -0.24 3.13
C GLY A 283 -4.98 -0.90 4.45
N THR A 284 -5.82 -0.24 5.24
CA THR A 284 -6.35 -0.78 6.50
C THR A 284 -7.34 -1.91 6.24
N LEU A 285 -8.27 -1.74 5.29
CA LEU A 285 -9.22 -2.78 4.88
C LEU A 285 -8.49 -4.04 4.42
N LEU A 286 -7.51 -3.91 3.53
CA LEU A 286 -6.71 -5.03 3.03
C LEU A 286 -5.75 -5.63 4.07
N GLN A 287 -5.48 -4.94 5.19
CA GLN A 287 -4.69 -5.47 6.30
C GLN A 287 -5.51 -6.33 7.28
N SER A 288 -6.84 -6.26 7.23
CA SER A 288 -7.70 -6.86 8.25
C SER A 288 -7.75 -8.40 8.20
N TYR A 289 -7.69 -8.99 7.00
CA TYR A 289 -7.68 -10.44 6.78
C TYR A 289 -6.63 -10.84 5.74
N GLY A 290 -6.54 -12.14 5.45
CA GLY A 290 -5.58 -12.72 4.52
C GLY A 290 -4.36 -13.33 5.22
N LYS A 291 -3.63 -14.18 4.50
CA LYS A 291 -2.43 -14.86 5.01
C LYS A 291 -1.21 -13.97 4.84
N ASN A 292 -0.38 -13.84 5.89
CA ASN A 292 0.92 -13.15 5.85
C ASN A 292 2.00 -13.95 5.09
N ASP A 293 1.67 -15.13 4.57
CA ASP A 293 2.62 -16.03 3.96
C ASP A 293 2.94 -15.64 2.51
N ARG A 294 4.21 -15.75 2.12
CA ARG A 294 4.69 -15.45 0.77
C ARG A 294 4.50 -16.67 -0.12
N ARG A 295 3.31 -16.81 -0.71
CA ARG A 295 2.98 -17.94 -1.59
C ARG A 295 3.49 -17.75 -3.01
N ILE A 296 3.48 -16.52 -3.52
CA ILE A 296 3.95 -16.21 -4.88
C ILE A 296 5.45 -15.93 -4.82
N ARG A 297 6.25 -16.96 -5.15
CA ARG A 297 7.72 -16.85 -5.30
C ARG A 297 8.12 -16.06 -6.56
N ALA A 298 7.24 -15.94 -7.55
CA ALA A 298 7.49 -15.17 -8.78
C ALA A 298 7.45 -13.66 -8.48
N GLN A 299 8.59 -13.13 -8.05
CA GLN A 299 8.76 -11.74 -7.64
C GLN A 299 8.60 -10.71 -8.78
N ASN A 300 8.65 -11.16 -10.04
CA ASN A 300 8.43 -10.33 -11.24
C ASN A 300 7.06 -9.65 -11.28
N PHE A 301 6.03 -10.19 -10.62
CA PHE A 301 4.71 -9.55 -10.57
C PHE A 301 4.73 -8.17 -9.89
N ARG A 302 5.75 -7.86 -9.08
CA ARG A 302 5.89 -6.51 -8.48
C ARG A 302 6.18 -5.43 -9.52
N ARG A 303 6.68 -5.80 -10.70
CA ARG A 303 6.91 -4.86 -11.81
C ARG A 303 5.62 -4.27 -12.36
N PHE A 304 4.49 -4.98 -12.26
CA PHE A 304 3.21 -4.46 -12.71
C PHE A 304 2.84 -3.13 -12.05
N LYS A 305 3.19 -2.95 -10.77
CA LYS A 305 2.96 -1.69 -10.05
C LYS A 305 3.62 -0.51 -10.75
N TRP A 306 4.84 -0.70 -11.24
CA TRP A 306 5.60 0.31 -11.99
C TRP A 306 5.03 0.53 -13.38
N ILE A 307 4.65 -0.55 -14.06
CA ILE A 307 4.00 -0.48 -15.38
C ILE A 307 2.71 0.32 -15.30
N PHE A 308 1.83 -0.01 -14.34
CA PHE A 308 0.59 0.74 -14.11
C PHE A 308 0.89 2.21 -13.86
N LEU A 309 1.81 2.53 -12.93
CA LEU A 309 2.18 3.91 -12.64
C LEU A 309 2.61 4.68 -13.90
N ILE A 310 3.49 4.11 -14.73
CA ILE A 310 3.95 4.72 -15.99
C ILE A 310 2.78 4.92 -16.95
N VAL A 311 1.92 3.92 -17.13
CA VAL A 311 0.73 4.01 -17.98
C VAL A 311 -0.18 5.15 -17.52
N PHE A 312 -0.43 5.26 -16.21
CA PHE A 312 -1.20 6.37 -15.64
C PHE A 312 -0.59 7.72 -16.03
N PHE A 313 0.71 7.93 -15.78
CA PHE A 313 1.41 9.18 -16.13
C PHE A 313 1.30 9.50 -17.62
N VAL A 314 1.50 8.52 -18.50
CA VAL A 314 1.38 8.71 -19.95
C VAL A 314 -0.03 9.17 -20.31
N PHE A 315 -1.07 8.48 -19.83
CA PHE A 315 -2.46 8.89 -20.09
C PHE A 315 -2.75 10.32 -19.60
N ALA A 316 -2.25 10.72 -18.43
CA ALA A 316 -2.42 12.09 -17.95
C ALA A 316 -1.67 13.13 -18.78
N ILE A 317 -0.48 12.82 -19.32
CA ILE A 317 0.24 13.72 -20.25
C ILE A 317 -0.62 14.00 -21.49
N PHE A 318 -1.35 12.99 -21.97
CA PHE A 318 -2.33 13.13 -23.06
C PHE A 318 -3.67 13.76 -22.61
N GLY A 319 -3.82 14.18 -21.35
CA GLY A 319 -5.02 14.81 -20.81
C GLY A 319 -6.10 13.83 -20.34
N SER A 320 -5.85 12.52 -20.41
CA SER A 320 -6.84 11.50 -20.05
C SER A 320 -6.65 11.02 -18.62
N LEU A 321 -7.70 11.15 -17.81
CA LEU A 321 -7.75 10.62 -16.44
C LEU A 321 -8.64 9.38 -16.32
N ALA A 322 -8.99 8.73 -17.44
CA ALA A 322 -10.01 7.68 -17.53
C ALA A 322 -9.90 6.57 -16.46
N PHE A 323 -8.68 6.20 -16.06
CA PHE A 323 -8.41 5.11 -15.13
C PHE A 323 -8.33 5.51 -13.66
N LEU A 324 -8.47 6.80 -13.29
CA LEU A 324 -8.29 7.26 -11.90
C LEU A 324 -9.30 6.66 -10.91
N TRP A 325 -10.38 6.05 -11.38
CA TRP A 325 -11.30 5.28 -10.53
C TRP A 325 -10.67 4.03 -9.90
N LEU A 326 -9.51 3.56 -10.40
CA LEU A 326 -8.68 2.49 -9.80
C LEU A 326 -7.73 2.99 -8.70
N ASP A 327 -7.70 4.31 -8.45
CA ASP A 327 -7.00 4.88 -7.31
C ASP A 327 -7.54 4.28 -5.99
N PRO A 328 -6.69 3.92 -5.01
CA PRO A 328 -7.15 3.29 -3.77
C PRO A 328 -8.23 4.05 -3.03
N ILE A 329 -8.20 5.39 -2.99
CA ILE A 329 -9.21 6.18 -2.27
C ILE A 329 -10.51 6.19 -3.07
N SER A 330 -10.44 6.43 -4.38
CA SER A 330 -11.62 6.36 -5.26
C SER A 330 -12.28 4.98 -5.19
N MET A 331 -11.49 3.91 -5.28
CA MET A 331 -11.94 2.52 -5.17
C MET A 331 -12.61 2.22 -3.83
N ALA A 332 -12.21 2.89 -2.73
CA ALA A 332 -12.86 2.73 -1.42
C ALA A 332 -14.19 3.48 -1.29
N ILE A 333 -14.38 4.56 -2.05
CA ILE A 333 -15.62 5.35 -2.03
C ILE A 333 -16.71 4.66 -2.87
N GLN A 334 -16.37 4.02 -4.00
CA GLN A 334 -17.38 3.46 -4.92
C GLN A 334 -18.37 2.47 -4.26
N PRO A 335 -17.93 1.49 -3.43
CA PRO A 335 -18.88 0.57 -2.78
C PRO A 335 -19.79 1.26 -1.77
N ILE A 336 -19.34 2.35 -1.15
CA ILE A 336 -20.13 3.13 -0.18
C ILE A 336 -21.34 3.78 -0.87
N LEU A 337 -21.19 4.24 -2.11
CA LEU A 337 -22.30 4.74 -2.93
C LEU A 337 -23.45 3.73 -3.02
N LEU A 338 -23.12 2.44 -3.02
CA LEU A 338 -24.08 1.34 -3.17
C LEU A 338 -24.79 1.00 -1.86
N LEU A 339 -24.13 1.20 -0.71
CA LEU A 339 -24.70 0.89 0.61
C LEU A 339 -25.70 1.95 1.06
N PHE A 340 -25.46 3.22 0.75
CA PHE A 340 -26.25 4.34 1.28
C PHE A 340 -27.33 4.86 0.32
N LYS A 341 -27.32 4.46 -0.96
CA LYS A 341 -28.38 4.82 -1.91
C LYS A 341 -29.21 3.58 -2.24
N PRO A 342 -30.50 3.53 -1.84
CA PRO A 342 -31.27 2.31 -1.87
C PRO A 342 -31.51 1.81 -3.31
N ALA A 343 -31.46 0.48 -3.48
CA ALA A 343 -31.76 -0.18 -4.75
C ALA A 343 -33.22 0.05 -5.22
N SER A 344 -34.13 0.41 -4.30
CA SER A 344 -35.54 0.67 -4.57
C SER A 344 -35.77 1.88 -5.48
N GLU A 345 -34.85 2.86 -5.51
CA GLU A 345 -34.95 4.05 -6.37
C GLU A 345 -34.60 3.77 -7.84
N TYR A 346 -34.05 2.59 -8.15
CA TYR A 346 -33.75 2.20 -9.52
C TYR A 346 -34.87 1.37 -10.16
N LEU A 347 -35.90 0.98 -9.40
CA LEU A 347 -37.01 0.13 -9.85
C LEU A 347 -38.07 0.85 -10.70
N ASP A 348 -38.05 2.19 -10.77
CA ASP A 348 -39.05 2.98 -11.49
C ASP A 348 -38.92 2.98 -13.04
N GLN A 349 -38.00 2.19 -13.61
CA GLN A 349 -37.81 2.10 -15.07
C GLN A 349 -38.15 0.73 -15.67
N GLY A 350 -38.85 -0.12 -14.93
CA GLY A 350 -39.22 -1.47 -15.37
C GLY A 350 -38.08 -2.47 -15.18
N PHE A 351 -38.45 -3.64 -14.63
CA PHE A 351 -37.56 -4.69 -14.13
C PHE A 351 -36.39 -5.05 -15.06
N LEU A 352 -36.60 -5.13 -16.38
CA LEU A 352 -35.56 -5.52 -17.36
C LEU A 352 -34.53 -4.41 -17.69
N LYS A 353 -34.93 -3.13 -17.67
CA LYS A 353 -34.00 -2.00 -17.89
C LYS A 353 -33.23 -1.67 -16.60
N THR A 354 -33.89 -1.79 -15.46
CA THR A 354 -33.29 -1.68 -14.13
C THR A 354 -32.23 -2.75 -13.90
N PHE A 355 -32.49 -4.03 -14.23
CA PHE A 355 -31.51 -5.11 -14.04
C PHE A 355 -30.25 -4.93 -14.92
N ARG A 356 -30.39 -4.40 -16.15
CA ARG A 356 -29.25 -4.11 -17.04
C ARG A 356 -28.42 -2.91 -16.58
N PHE A 357 -29.02 -1.79 -16.18
CA PHE A 357 -28.28 -0.60 -15.79
C PHE A 357 -27.70 -0.72 -14.38
N VAL A 358 -28.49 -1.18 -13.40
CA VAL A 358 -28.05 -1.37 -12.02
C VAL A 358 -27.07 -2.53 -11.94
N GLY A 359 -27.33 -3.66 -12.62
CA GLY A 359 -26.44 -4.83 -12.62
C GLY A 359 -25.09 -4.54 -13.25
N VAL A 360 -25.05 -3.97 -14.47
CA VAL A 360 -23.77 -3.67 -15.14
C VAL A 360 -22.98 -2.59 -14.40
N TYR A 361 -23.65 -1.55 -13.89
CA TYR A 361 -23.01 -0.51 -13.08
C TYR A 361 -22.46 -1.05 -11.74
N TRP A 362 -23.23 -1.92 -11.06
CA TRP A 362 -22.83 -2.62 -9.83
C TRP A 362 -21.51 -3.34 -10.02
N TRP A 363 -21.44 -4.16 -11.06
CA TRP A 363 -20.24 -4.93 -11.36
C TRP A 363 -19.12 -4.00 -11.79
N LEU A 364 -19.34 -3.03 -12.67
CA LEU A 364 -18.24 -2.27 -13.24
C LEU A 364 -17.50 -1.41 -12.20
N THR A 365 -18.20 -0.81 -11.23
CA THR A 365 -17.57 0.12 -10.25
C THR A 365 -17.19 -0.51 -8.91
N ALA A 366 -17.89 -1.55 -8.44
CA ALA A 366 -17.53 -2.25 -7.21
C ALA A 366 -16.50 -3.37 -7.43
N LEU A 367 -16.38 -3.90 -8.66
CA LEU A 367 -15.49 -5.02 -8.97
C LEU A 367 -14.02 -4.74 -8.66
N PRO A 368 -13.42 -3.55 -8.89
CA PRO A 368 -12.03 -3.35 -8.50
C PRO A 368 -11.78 -3.56 -7.00
N MET A 369 -12.66 -3.04 -6.13
CA MET A 369 -12.54 -3.24 -4.69
C MET A 369 -12.84 -4.70 -4.31
N LEU A 370 -13.91 -5.30 -4.85
CA LEU A 370 -14.24 -6.70 -4.60
C LEU A 370 -13.12 -7.64 -5.06
N PHE A 371 -12.53 -7.38 -6.23
CA PHE A 371 -11.40 -8.09 -6.78
C PHE A 371 -10.17 -7.93 -5.89
N ALA A 372 -9.85 -6.71 -5.44
CA ALA A 372 -8.77 -6.46 -4.49
C ALA A 372 -8.98 -7.22 -3.17
N LEU A 373 -10.23 -7.27 -2.68
CA LEU A 373 -10.62 -8.02 -1.49
C LEU A 373 -10.52 -9.54 -1.69
N ILE A 374 -10.95 -10.07 -2.84
CA ILE A 374 -10.85 -11.50 -3.16
C ILE A 374 -9.38 -11.93 -3.27
N LEU A 375 -8.55 -11.14 -3.96
CA LEU A 375 -7.12 -11.42 -4.09
C LEU A 375 -6.38 -11.36 -2.75
N ASN A 376 -6.93 -10.65 -1.77
CA ASN A 376 -6.39 -10.59 -0.40
C ASN A 376 -6.42 -11.96 0.33
N PHE A 377 -7.24 -12.91 -0.13
CA PHE A 377 -7.20 -14.30 0.37
C PHE A 377 -5.97 -15.07 -0.12
N ILE A 378 -5.40 -14.70 -1.27
CA ILE A 378 -4.20 -15.33 -1.85
C ILE A 378 -2.96 -14.86 -1.09
N GLU A 379 -2.73 -13.55 -1.09
CA GLU A 379 -1.70 -12.89 -0.30
C GLU A 379 -2.26 -11.63 0.32
N LYS A 380 -1.91 -11.39 1.59
CA LYS A 380 -2.30 -10.17 2.25
C LYS A 380 -1.77 -8.94 1.53
N ARG A 381 -2.60 -7.88 1.45
CA ARG A 381 -2.32 -6.62 0.76
C ARG A 381 -1.97 -6.79 -0.73
N PHE A 382 -2.52 -7.80 -1.41
CA PHE A 382 -2.23 -8.08 -2.82
C PHE A 382 -2.26 -6.82 -3.71
N TRP A 383 -3.35 -6.06 -3.69
CA TRP A 383 -3.49 -4.84 -4.49
C TRP A 383 -2.39 -3.80 -4.19
N CYS A 384 -2.13 -3.56 -2.90
CA CYS A 384 -1.12 -2.60 -2.44
C CYS A 384 0.32 -3.00 -2.81
N ARG A 385 0.56 -4.29 -3.03
CA ARG A 385 1.86 -4.89 -3.37
C ARG A 385 2.13 -4.90 -4.87
N TYR A 386 1.10 -5.15 -5.70
CA TYR A 386 1.29 -5.44 -7.12
C TYR A 386 0.66 -4.43 -8.09
N ILE A 387 -0.38 -3.69 -7.68
CA ILE A 387 -1.22 -2.92 -8.64
C ILE A 387 -1.32 -1.44 -8.24
N CYS A 388 -1.35 -1.15 -6.94
CA CYS A 388 -1.68 0.19 -6.43
C CYS A 388 -0.73 1.29 -6.94
N PRO A 389 -1.23 2.23 -7.78
CA PRO A 389 -0.39 3.27 -8.38
C PRO A 389 0.10 4.28 -7.36
N LEU A 390 -0.73 4.68 -6.39
CA LEU A 390 -0.32 5.49 -5.23
C LEU A 390 0.83 4.83 -4.47
N GLY A 391 0.79 3.50 -4.34
CA GLY A 391 1.86 2.72 -3.71
C GLY A 391 3.17 2.75 -4.48
N GLY A 392 3.12 2.73 -5.81
CA GLY A 392 4.28 2.92 -6.68
C GLY A 392 4.87 4.31 -6.53
N LEU A 393 4.02 5.35 -6.57
CA LEU A 393 4.42 6.74 -6.42
C LEU A 393 5.16 6.99 -5.09
N LEU A 394 4.54 6.61 -3.97
CA LEU A 394 5.15 6.78 -2.64
C LEU A 394 6.38 5.89 -2.46
N GLY A 395 6.44 4.75 -3.15
CA GLY A 395 7.60 3.86 -3.17
C GLY A 395 8.84 4.47 -3.84
N LEU A 396 8.67 5.34 -4.84
CA LEU A 396 9.81 6.10 -5.42
C LEU A 396 10.39 7.07 -4.41
N LEU A 397 9.52 7.77 -3.70
CA LEU A 397 9.91 8.78 -2.72
C LEU A 397 10.52 8.16 -1.46
N SER A 398 10.02 6.99 -1.04
CA SER A 398 10.55 6.31 0.14
C SER A 398 11.95 5.74 -0.04
N LYS A 399 12.49 5.65 -1.28
CA LYS A 399 13.91 5.36 -1.48
C LYS A 399 14.83 6.44 -0.93
N PHE A 400 14.35 7.69 -0.94
CA PHE A 400 15.04 8.86 -0.42
C PHE A 400 14.77 9.07 1.07
N SER A 401 14.01 8.17 1.73
CA SER A 401 13.62 8.41 3.12
C SER A 401 14.79 8.33 4.08
N LEU A 402 14.75 9.19 5.10
CA LEU A 402 15.72 9.17 6.20
C LEU A 402 15.46 7.95 7.09
N ASN A 403 14.20 7.73 7.46
CA ASN A 403 13.84 6.63 8.35
C ASN A 403 13.73 5.29 7.60
N LYS A 404 14.73 4.41 7.73
CA LYS A 404 14.78 3.10 7.07
C LYS A 404 14.96 1.97 8.09
N ARG A 405 14.40 0.80 7.77
CA ARG A 405 14.60 -0.42 8.56
C ARG A 405 16.04 -0.90 8.37
N HIS A 406 16.79 -0.98 9.46
CA HIS A 406 18.14 -1.54 9.52
C HIS A 406 18.14 -2.83 10.37
N VAL A 407 18.99 -3.79 9.99
CA VAL A 407 19.19 -5.04 10.72
C VAL A 407 20.67 -5.15 11.08
N ASN A 408 20.96 -5.16 12.37
CA ASN A 408 22.32 -5.40 12.85
C ASN A 408 22.69 -6.88 12.58
N GLN A 409 23.53 -7.12 11.56
CA GLN A 409 23.91 -8.46 11.13
C GLN A 409 24.69 -9.23 12.19
N ASN A 410 25.46 -8.55 13.03
CA ASN A 410 26.20 -9.17 14.12
C ASN A 410 25.26 -9.67 15.23
N ALA A 411 24.12 -9.00 15.40
CA ALA A 411 23.10 -9.37 16.36
C ALA A 411 21.99 -10.26 15.78
N CYS A 412 21.86 -10.44 14.47
CA CYS A 412 20.76 -11.21 13.89
C CYS A 412 20.93 -12.74 14.09
N SER A 413 19.90 -13.44 14.57
CA SER A 413 19.90 -14.92 14.68
C SER A 413 19.45 -15.65 13.41
N ARG A 414 19.13 -14.91 12.34
CA ARG A 414 18.66 -15.44 11.05
C ARG A 414 17.46 -16.42 11.18
N CYS A 415 16.57 -16.14 12.12
CA CYS A 415 15.40 -16.96 12.43
C CYS A 415 14.20 -16.81 11.46
N ASP A 416 14.31 -15.94 10.45
CA ASP A 416 13.31 -15.68 9.42
C ASP A 416 11.92 -15.15 9.87
N GLN A 417 11.69 -14.99 11.18
CA GLN A 417 10.41 -14.51 11.72
C GLN A 417 10.00 -13.14 11.15
N CYS A 418 10.96 -12.24 10.96
CA CYS A 418 10.69 -10.91 10.41
C CYS A 418 10.21 -10.93 8.95
N SER A 419 10.73 -11.85 8.12
CA SER A 419 10.35 -11.99 6.72
C SER A 419 8.93 -12.56 6.58
N LYS A 420 8.61 -13.55 7.41
CA LYS A 420 7.30 -14.24 7.45
C LYS A 420 6.17 -13.35 7.96
N ILE A 421 6.43 -12.45 8.91
CA ILE A 421 5.40 -11.55 9.44
C ILE A 421 5.18 -10.30 8.55
N CYS A 422 6.10 -10.01 7.62
CA CYS A 422 6.09 -8.79 6.82
C CYS A 422 4.87 -8.72 5.89
N PRO A 423 3.91 -7.79 6.11
CA PRO A 423 2.64 -7.78 5.38
C PRO A 423 2.78 -7.39 3.91
N THR A 424 3.87 -6.71 3.51
CA THR A 424 4.14 -6.34 2.12
C THR A 424 5.20 -7.22 1.47
N GLY A 425 5.80 -8.14 2.24
CA GLY A 425 6.90 -8.96 1.76
C GLY A 425 8.14 -8.15 1.36
N ALA A 426 8.41 -7.02 2.03
CA ALA A 426 9.52 -6.11 1.71
C ALA A 426 10.91 -6.63 2.12
N ILE A 427 10.99 -7.70 2.92
CA ILE A 427 12.25 -8.19 3.53
C ILE A 427 12.79 -9.39 2.76
N ASP A 428 14.00 -9.35 2.23
CA ASP A 428 14.58 -10.50 1.54
C ASP A 428 15.41 -11.37 2.50
N ALA A 429 14.96 -12.61 2.75
CA ALA A 429 15.63 -13.54 3.66
C ALA A 429 16.95 -14.09 3.10
N ASP A 430 17.09 -14.15 1.77
CA ASP A 430 18.26 -14.71 1.09
C ASP A 430 19.39 -13.67 0.98
N LYS A 431 19.03 -12.37 1.04
CA LYS A 431 19.96 -11.23 1.00
C LYS A 431 20.08 -10.55 2.36
N ASP A 432 20.54 -11.30 3.37
CA ASP A 432 20.83 -10.79 4.73
C ASP A 432 19.67 -10.01 5.39
N TYR A 433 18.41 -10.38 5.14
CA TYR A 433 17.24 -9.69 5.69
C TYR A 433 17.15 -8.20 5.30
N ARG A 434 17.78 -7.83 4.19
CA ARG A 434 17.68 -6.48 3.62
C ARG A 434 16.23 -6.17 3.27
N THR A 435 15.87 -4.90 3.40
CA THR A 435 14.50 -4.43 3.15
C THR A 435 14.49 -3.52 1.95
N ASP A 436 13.54 -3.73 1.03
CA ASP A 436 13.25 -2.76 -0.03
C ASP A 436 12.49 -1.55 0.56
N PRO A 437 13.08 -0.34 0.58
CA PRO A 437 12.42 0.85 1.08
C PRO A 437 11.17 1.23 0.28
N ALA A 438 11.07 0.84 -1.00
CA ALA A 438 9.91 1.13 -1.84
C ALA A 438 8.64 0.33 -1.42
N GLU A 439 8.83 -0.81 -0.75
CA GLU A 439 7.75 -1.68 -0.27
C GLU A 439 7.54 -1.64 1.25
N CYS A 440 8.52 -1.13 2.00
CA CYS A 440 8.40 -1.01 3.46
C CYS A 440 7.39 0.08 3.84
N ILE A 441 6.29 -0.32 4.49
CA ILE A 441 5.22 0.58 4.97
C ILE A 441 5.41 1.02 6.43
N LEU A 442 6.57 0.71 7.03
CA LEU A 442 6.91 1.04 8.42
C LEU A 442 5.84 0.60 9.42
N CYS A 443 5.43 -0.65 9.27
CA CYS A 443 4.44 -1.28 10.12
C CYS A 443 4.96 -1.66 11.52
N MET A 444 6.29 -1.74 11.67
CA MET A 444 7.02 -2.19 12.86
C MET A 444 6.74 -3.64 13.31
N ASP A 445 5.91 -4.40 12.58
CA ASP A 445 5.57 -5.80 12.92
C ASP A 445 6.82 -6.69 13.03
N CYS A 446 7.86 -6.43 12.23
CA CYS A 446 9.12 -7.17 12.27
C CYS A 446 9.92 -6.94 13.56
N ALA A 447 9.86 -5.74 14.15
CA ALA A 447 10.62 -5.40 15.35
C ALA A 447 9.95 -5.92 16.63
N ASP A 448 8.62 -6.09 16.61
CA ASP A 448 7.85 -6.69 17.71
C ASP A 448 8.15 -8.19 17.88
N VAL A 449 8.34 -8.91 16.77
CA VAL A 449 8.63 -10.35 16.80
C VAL A 449 10.11 -10.70 16.93
N CYS A 450 11.03 -9.74 16.75
CA CYS A 450 12.46 -10.04 16.71
C CYS A 450 12.99 -10.49 18.09
N PRO A 451 13.50 -11.74 18.25
CA PRO A 451 13.94 -12.23 19.56
C PRO A 451 15.20 -11.52 20.04
N LYS A 452 16.08 -11.09 19.13
CA LYS A 452 17.32 -10.41 19.49
C LYS A 452 17.21 -8.88 19.51
N PHE A 453 16.02 -8.32 19.24
CA PHE A 453 15.81 -6.89 19.05
C PHE A 453 16.85 -6.23 18.13
N ALA A 454 17.26 -6.93 17.07
CA ALA A 454 18.32 -6.51 16.16
C ALA A 454 17.84 -5.56 15.05
N ILE A 455 16.59 -5.11 15.12
CA ILE A 455 15.93 -4.31 14.08
C ILE A 455 15.68 -2.91 14.62
N ASP A 456 16.25 -1.92 13.95
CA ASP A 456 16.09 -0.51 14.27
C ASP A 456 15.57 0.27 13.05
N PHE A 457 15.10 1.49 13.30
CA PHE A 457 14.61 2.42 12.29
C PHE A 457 15.38 3.73 12.45
N THR A 458 16.48 3.85 11.73
CA THR A 458 17.47 4.94 11.90
C THR A 458 17.91 5.50 10.55
N ASP A 459 18.46 6.72 10.60
CA ASP A 459 19.01 7.43 9.45
C ASP A 459 20.35 6.83 9.02
N GLU A 460 20.31 5.76 8.22
CA GLU A 460 21.48 5.30 7.48
C GLU A 460 21.41 5.67 6.00
N LYS A 461 22.54 6.16 5.49
CA LYS A 461 22.76 6.58 4.10
C LYS A 461 22.90 5.37 3.14
N VAL A 462 21.97 4.42 3.18
CA VAL A 462 21.91 3.40 2.12
C VAL A 462 21.12 4.00 0.94
N PHE A 463 21.85 4.75 0.10
CA PHE A 463 21.38 5.22 -1.20
C PHE A 463 21.71 4.16 -2.25
N GLN A 464 20.77 3.24 -2.48
CA GLN A 464 20.86 2.31 -3.61
C GLN A 464 19.66 2.52 -4.54
N PHE A 465 19.97 2.93 -5.78
CA PHE A 465 18.98 3.23 -6.81
C PHE A 465 18.46 1.98 -7.53
N HIS A 466 19.10 0.83 -7.31
CA HIS A 466 18.76 -0.45 -7.92
C HIS A 466 18.39 -1.46 -6.84
N ASN A 467 17.09 -1.61 -6.63
CA ASN A 467 16.53 -2.78 -5.95
C ASN A 467 16.09 -3.80 -6.99
N GLU A 468 16.01 -5.07 -6.58
CA GLU A 468 15.64 -6.22 -7.44
C GLU A 468 14.34 -6.04 -8.24
N PHE A 469 13.47 -5.12 -7.80
CA PHE A 469 12.13 -4.88 -8.33
C PHE A 469 12.01 -3.64 -9.20
N ASP A 470 13.10 -2.91 -9.43
CA ASP A 470 13.08 -1.71 -10.26
C ASP A 470 12.99 -2.07 -11.75
N PRO A 471 12.15 -1.36 -12.54
CA PRO A 471 12.03 -1.66 -13.96
C PRO A 471 13.36 -1.39 -14.67
N GLY A 472 13.82 -2.36 -15.45
CA GLY A 472 15.02 -2.18 -16.27
C GLY A 472 14.80 -1.11 -17.35
N ARG A 473 15.89 -0.50 -17.83
CA ARG A 473 15.83 0.58 -18.86
C ARG A 473 14.99 0.21 -20.09
N ARG A 474 15.11 -1.02 -20.60
CA ARG A 474 14.36 -1.51 -21.77
C ARG A 474 12.87 -1.65 -21.48
N GLU A 475 12.52 -2.12 -20.29
CA GLU A 475 11.13 -2.30 -19.85
C GLU A 475 10.45 -0.95 -19.61
N PHE A 476 11.18 0.02 -19.04
CA PHE A 476 10.71 1.40 -18.91
C PHE A 476 10.40 2.02 -20.29
N VAL A 477 11.36 2.00 -21.21
CA VAL A 477 11.19 2.55 -22.56
C VAL A 477 10.07 1.84 -23.32
N GLY A 478 10.03 0.50 -23.26
CA GLY A 478 8.95 -0.27 -23.88
C GLY A 478 7.57 0.07 -23.32
N THR A 479 7.44 0.21 -22.00
CA THR A 479 6.17 0.61 -21.36
C THR A 479 5.74 2.02 -21.76
N VAL A 480 6.68 2.98 -21.79
CA VAL A 480 6.39 4.36 -22.21
C VAL A 480 5.95 4.38 -23.67
N LEU A 481 6.64 3.66 -24.57
CA LEU A 481 6.30 3.60 -25.99
C LEU A 481 4.92 2.97 -26.22
N LEU A 482 4.64 1.81 -25.61
CA LEU A 482 3.34 1.14 -25.72
C LEU A 482 2.21 1.98 -25.12
N GLY A 483 2.43 2.57 -23.95
CA GLY A 483 1.48 3.48 -23.31
C GLY A 483 1.21 4.71 -24.18
N SER A 484 2.24 5.28 -24.79
CA SER A 484 2.11 6.47 -25.65
C SER A 484 1.40 6.14 -26.95
N ALA A 485 1.69 4.99 -27.56
CA ALA A 485 0.98 4.50 -28.73
C ALA A 485 -0.50 4.24 -28.43
N ALA A 486 -0.82 3.59 -27.30
CA ALA A 486 -2.19 3.34 -26.88
C ALA A 486 -2.95 4.65 -26.57
N ALA A 487 -2.36 5.55 -25.79
CA ALA A 487 -2.97 6.85 -25.47
C ALA A 487 -3.13 7.71 -26.74
N GLY A 488 -2.14 7.72 -27.63
CA GLY A 488 -2.20 8.38 -28.93
C GLY A 488 -3.32 7.82 -29.82
N LEU A 489 -3.42 6.48 -29.94
CA LEU A 489 -4.47 5.84 -30.74
C LEU A 489 -5.87 6.13 -30.16
N MET A 490 -6.03 6.10 -28.84
CA MET A 490 -7.31 6.40 -28.18
C MET A 490 -7.71 7.86 -28.38
N THR A 491 -6.78 8.81 -28.20
CA THR A 491 -7.05 10.24 -28.39
C THR A 491 -7.24 10.64 -29.86
N LEU A 492 -6.55 9.99 -30.80
CA LEU A 492 -6.76 10.18 -32.24
C LEU A 492 -8.09 9.58 -32.70
N LYS A 493 -8.46 8.40 -32.17
CA LYS A 493 -9.76 7.79 -32.43
C LYS A 493 -10.88 8.68 -31.91
N ASP A 494 -10.71 9.29 -30.74
CA ASP A 494 -11.66 10.30 -30.25
C ASP A 494 -11.64 11.54 -31.17
N LYS A 495 -10.51 12.10 -31.62
CA LYS A 495 -10.53 13.22 -32.58
C LYS A 495 -11.18 12.91 -33.94
N ALA A 496 -11.03 11.69 -34.45
CA ALA A 496 -11.64 11.23 -35.71
C ALA A 496 -13.10 10.74 -35.53
N LEU A 497 -13.52 10.46 -34.29
CA LEU A 497 -14.87 10.08 -33.87
C LEU A 497 -15.41 11.03 -32.78
N ILE A 498 -15.15 12.34 -32.86
CA ILE A 498 -16.01 13.34 -32.22
C ILE A 498 -16.99 13.80 -33.31
N PRO A 499 -18.07 13.05 -33.62
CA PRO A 499 -19.34 13.74 -33.60
C PRO A 499 -19.51 14.19 -32.14
N GLU A 500 -19.87 15.46 -31.95
CA GLU A 500 -20.49 16.02 -30.74
C GLU A 500 -20.54 15.04 -29.56
N SER A 501 -19.76 15.27 -28.49
CA SER A 501 -19.94 14.59 -27.20
C SER A 501 -21.44 14.38 -27.01
N LYS A 502 -21.90 13.11 -27.03
CA LYS A 502 -23.32 12.77 -26.86
C LYS A 502 -23.92 13.69 -25.79
N ASN A 503 -25.13 14.17 -26.03
CA ASN A 503 -25.84 15.18 -25.23
C ASN A 503 -26.00 14.79 -23.75
N VAL A 504 -24.92 14.68 -22.98
CA VAL A 504 -24.92 14.29 -21.58
C VAL A 504 -25.00 15.54 -20.72
N LEU A 505 -25.95 15.54 -19.82
CA LEU A 505 -26.11 16.58 -18.83
C LEU A 505 -25.07 16.36 -17.73
N ARG A 506 -24.39 17.42 -17.30
CA ARG A 506 -23.38 17.37 -16.24
C ARG A 506 -23.81 18.24 -15.06
N PRO A 507 -23.30 17.96 -13.84
CA PRO A 507 -23.59 18.78 -12.67
C PRO A 507 -23.32 20.27 -12.88
N PRO A 508 -24.08 21.16 -12.20
CA PRO A 508 -23.82 22.59 -12.24
C PRO A 508 -22.38 22.86 -11.77
N GLY A 509 -21.70 23.80 -12.42
CA GLY A 509 -20.28 24.11 -12.16
C GLY A 509 -19.28 23.24 -12.92
N SER A 510 -19.74 22.27 -13.73
CA SER A 510 -18.86 21.46 -14.61
C SER A 510 -18.40 22.21 -15.87
N LEU A 511 -19.09 23.28 -16.24
CA LEU A 511 -18.71 24.20 -17.31
C LEU A 511 -18.13 25.47 -16.69
N ARG A 512 -16.94 25.88 -17.16
CA ARG A 512 -16.30 27.10 -16.66
C ARG A 512 -16.77 28.35 -17.39
N PRO A 513 -16.66 29.54 -16.77
CA PRO A 513 -16.86 30.80 -17.48
C PRO A 513 -15.91 30.85 -18.69
N ASN A 514 -16.44 31.06 -19.89
CA ASN A 514 -15.74 31.08 -21.19
C ASN A 514 -15.45 29.71 -21.85
N GLU A 515 -15.84 28.58 -21.26
CA GLU A 515 -15.78 27.27 -21.91
C GLU A 515 -17.15 26.91 -22.51
N MET A 516 -17.22 26.78 -23.84
CA MET A 516 -18.46 26.34 -24.54
C MET A 516 -18.68 24.82 -24.47
N LYS A 517 -17.65 24.01 -24.13
CA LYS A 517 -17.73 22.54 -24.06
C LYS A 517 -16.96 22.01 -22.84
N PRO A 518 -17.39 20.89 -22.23
CA PRO A 518 -16.81 20.34 -20.99
C PRO A 518 -15.45 19.63 -21.20
N GLY A 519 -14.63 20.05 -22.16
CA GLY A 519 -13.33 19.42 -22.43
C GLY A 519 -12.42 19.43 -21.20
N THR A 520 -12.39 20.55 -20.47
CA THR A 520 -11.53 20.65 -19.28
C THR A 520 -12.08 19.93 -18.06
N PHE A 521 -13.38 19.64 -18.02
CA PHE A 521 -13.97 18.84 -16.96
C PHE A 521 -13.36 17.43 -16.92
N LEU A 522 -13.24 16.76 -18.08
CA LEU A 522 -12.70 15.39 -18.16
C LEU A 522 -11.22 15.31 -17.80
N MET A 523 -10.46 16.39 -18.07
CA MET A 523 -9.05 16.54 -17.70
C MET A 523 -8.83 16.84 -16.22
N LEU A 524 -9.88 17.22 -15.47
CA LEU A 524 -9.81 17.47 -14.03
C LEU A 524 -10.52 16.43 -13.17
N CYS A 525 -11.58 15.79 -13.67
CA CYS A 525 -12.40 14.90 -12.85
C CYS A 525 -11.58 13.68 -12.42
N VAL A 526 -11.42 13.48 -11.10
CA VAL A 526 -10.71 12.33 -10.53
C VAL A 526 -11.56 11.06 -10.42
N ARG A 527 -12.84 11.12 -10.84
CA ARG A 527 -13.77 9.96 -10.81
C ARG A 527 -13.94 9.35 -9.40
N CYS A 528 -13.85 10.17 -8.36
CA CYS A 528 -13.94 9.73 -6.97
C CYS A 528 -15.38 9.39 -6.52
N GLY A 529 -16.40 9.83 -7.26
CA GLY A 529 -17.80 9.59 -6.92
C GLY A 529 -18.37 10.43 -5.77
N GLN A 530 -17.60 11.32 -5.13
CA GLN A 530 -18.09 12.10 -3.98
C GLN A 530 -19.28 13.01 -4.31
N CYS A 531 -19.31 13.60 -5.51
CA CYS A 531 -20.46 14.39 -5.98
C CYS A 531 -21.72 13.53 -6.21
N VAL A 532 -21.56 12.26 -6.59
CA VAL A 532 -22.65 11.28 -6.69
C VAL A 532 -23.19 11.02 -5.28
N LEU A 533 -22.30 10.77 -4.31
CA LEU A 533 -22.68 10.52 -2.91
C LEU A 533 -23.46 11.71 -2.32
N ALA A 534 -22.93 12.93 -2.51
CA ALA A 534 -23.46 14.15 -1.90
C ALA A 534 -24.74 14.70 -2.54
N CYS A 535 -25.20 14.15 -3.66
CA CYS A 535 -26.43 14.60 -4.32
C CYS A 535 -27.66 14.15 -3.51
N PRO A 536 -28.45 15.07 -2.90
CA PRO A 536 -29.61 14.68 -2.08
C PRO A 536 -30.77 14.17 -2.93
N GLN A 537 -30.89 14.69 -4.16
CA GLN A 537 -31.96 14.37 -5.09
C GLN A 537 -31.65 13.12 -5.94
N ASN A 538 -30.49 12.50 -5.74
CA ASN A 538 -30.04 11.29 -6.44
C ASN A 538 -30.02 11.36 -7.98
N ILE A 539 -30.08 12.57 -8.55
CA ILE A 539 -30.06 12.82 -10.00
C ILE A 539 -28.66 12.70 -10.63
N ILE A 540 -27.58 12.82 -9.84
CA ILE A 540 -26.22 12.64 -10.34
C ILE A 540 -25.91 11.14 -10.31
N LYS A 541 -25.63 10.57 -11.47
CA LYS A 541 -25.18 9.18 -11.65
C LYS A 541 -23.82 9.19 -12.34
N PRO A 542 -22.96 8.20 -12.12
CA PRO A 542 -21.75 8.05 -12.91
C PRO A 542 -22.08 7.48 -14.30
N SER A 543 -21.39 8.00 -15.31
CA SER A 543 -21.48 7.57 -16.70
C SER A 543 -20.82 6.20 -16.87
N ILE A 544 -21.44 5.33 -17.66
CA ILE A 544 -20.82 4.06 -18.07
C ILE A 544 -20.08 4.29 -19.38
N LEU A 545 -20.81 4.44 -20.48
CA LEU A 545 -20.28 4.71 -21.82
C LEU A 545 -21.05 5.84 -22.52
N GLU A 546 -22.01 6.49 -21.86
CA GLU A 546 -22.78 7.57 -22.49
C GLU A 546 -21.88 8.77 -22.85
N SER A 547 -20.90 9.06 -21.99
CA SER A 547 -19.91 10.13 -22.21
C SER A 547 -18.70 9.69 -23.04
N GLY A 548 -18.73 8.52 -23.67
CA GLY A 548 -17.55 7.89 -24.30
C GLY A 548 -16.61 7.25 -23.28
N TRP A 549 -15.50 6.67 -23.76
CA TRP A 549 -14.54 5.93 -22.92
C TRP A 549 -13.83 6.85 -21.92
N GLU A 550 -13.44 8.05 -22.32
CA GLU A 550 -12.82 9.02 -21.40
C GLU A 550 -13.76 9.46 -20.27
N GLY A 551 -15.07 9.39 -20.52
CA GLY A 551 -16.11 9.79 -19.58
C GLY A 551 -16.57 8.69 -18.62
N VAL A 552 -15.99 7.49 -18.68
CA VAL A 552 -16.31 6.39 -17.75
C VAL A 552 -16.16 6.86 -16.30
N ASN A 553 -17.18 6.55 -15.49
CA ASN A 553 -17.29 6.89 -14.08
C ASN A 553 -17.27 8.40 -13.75
N THR A 554 -17.52 9.26 -14.75
CA THR A 554 -17.71 10.70 -14.53
C THR A 554 -19.17 11.02 -14.21
N PRO A 555 -19.47 12.05 -13.39
CA PRO A 555 -20.84 12.38 -13.05
C PRO A 555 -21.62 12.95 -14.26
N VAL A 556 -22.80 12.40 -14.46
CA VAL A 556 -23.83 12.80 -15.42
C VAL A 556 -25.17 12.94 -14.70
N ILE A 557 -26.07 13.75 -15.23
CA ILE A 557 -27.40 13.99 -14.65
C ILE A 557 -28.46 13.19 -15.38
N HIS A 558 -29.27 12.47 -14.61
CA HIS A 558 -30.49 11.79 -15.03
C HIS A 558 -31.65 12.23 -14.12
N PHE A 559 -32.64 12.91 -14.69
CA PHE A 559 -33.77 13.49 -13.95
C PHE A 559 -34.89 12.47 -13.67
N ALA A 560 -34.57 11.26 -13.19
CA ALA A 560 -35.51 10.15 -12.98
C ALA A 560 -36.63 10.47 -11.95
N GLY A 561 -37.63 11.27 -12.34
CA GLY A 561 -38.72 11.75 -11.47
C GLY A 561 -38.34 12.85 -10.48
N SER A 562 -37.09 13.32 -10.47
CA SER A 562 -36.61 14.34 -9.54
C SER A 562 -35.85 15.46 -10.27
N PHE A 563 -35.52 16.54 -9.55
CA PHE A 563 -34.94 17.77 -10.12
C PHE A 563 -33.77 18.28 -9.28
N CYS A 564 -32.96 19.17 -9.86
CA CYS A 564 -31.86 19.83 -9.16
C CYS A 564 -32.39 21.04 -8.38
N ASP A 565 -32.48 20.93 -7.06
CA ASP A 565 -32.94 22.02 -6.18
C ASP A 565 -32.07 23.29 -6.37
N PRO A 566 -32.63 24.44 -6.79
CA PRO A 566 -31.88 25.69 -6.99
C PRO A 566 -31.09 26.14 -5.75
N SER A 567 -31.56 25.80 -4.54
CA SER A 567 -30.94 26.15 -3.27
C SER A 567 -29.80 25.19 -2.84
N CYS A 568 -29.42 24.22 -3.67
CA CYS A 568 -28.41 23.22 -3.36
C CYS A 568 -27.09 23.41 -4.15
N ASN A 569 -25.95 23.39 -3.45
CA ASN A 569 -24.59 23.46 -4.02
C ASN A 569 -23.67 22.29 -3.60
N ALA A 570 -24.22 21.20 -3.05
CA ALA A 570 -23.44 20.12 -2.42
C ALA A 570 -22.39 19.47 -3.35
N CYS A 571 -22.68 19.30 -4.65
CA CYS A 571 -21.74 18.67 -5.57
C CYS A 571 -20.45 19.49 -5.81
N GLY A 572 -20.53 20.83 -5.74
CA GLY A 572 -19.38 21.73 -5.89
C GLY A 572 -18.53 21.81 -4.62
N THR A 573 -19.12 21.62 -3.45
CA THR A 573 -18.39 21.68 -2.17
C THR A 573 -17.56 20.42 -1.90
N VAL A 574 -17.97 19.27 -2.45
CA VAL A 574 -17.28 17.97 -2.24
C VAL A 574 -16.30 17.60 -3.37
N CYS A 575 -16.13 18.43 -4.39
CA CYS A 575 -15.23 18.13 -5.51
C CYS A 575 -13.77 18.43 -5.13
N PRO A 576 -12.88 17.42 -5.00
CA PRO A 576 -11.50 17.67 -4.58
C PRO A 576 -10.64 18.32 -5.68
N SER A 577 -10.92 18.01 -6.94
CA SER A 577 -10.13 18.49 -8.07
C SER A 577 -10.61 19.82 -8.65
N GLY A 578 -11.71 20.36 -8.14
CA GLY A 578 -12.37 21.53 -8.72
C GLY A 578 -12.88 21.30 -10.16
N ALA A 579 -13.05 20.04 -10.57
CA ALA A 579 -13.71 19.71 -11.84
C ALA A 579 -15.15 20.23 -11.87
N ILE A 580 -15.84 20.13 -10.73
CA ILE A 580 -17.05 20.89 -10.45
C ILE A 580 -16.60 22.11 -9.62
N LEU A 581 -16.81 23.31 -10.15
CA LEU A 581 -16.43 24.52 -9.44
C LEU A 581 -17.21 24.64 -8.12
N PRO A 582 -16.58 25.11 -7.02
CA PRO A 582 -17.31 25.51 -5.84
C PRO A 582 -18.10 26.79 -6.16
N PHE A 583 -19.39 26.80 -5.86
CA PHE A 583 -20.27 27.96 -6.04
C PHE A 583 -21.20 28.11 -4.83
N THR A 584 -21.64 29.33 -4.56
CA THR A 584 -22.68 29.59 -3.57
C THR A 584 -24.07 29.28 -4.15
N LYS A 585 -25.08 29.15 -3.29
CA LYS A 585 -26.47 28.92 -3.72
C LYS A 585 -26.97 30.00 -4.68
N LEU A 586 -26.59 31.26 -4.45
CA LEU A 586 -26.97 32.41 -5.28
C LEU A 586 -26.27 32.41 -6.65
N GLU A 587 -25.08 31.83 -6.74
CA GLU A 587 -24.31 31.78 -7.99
C GLU A 587 -24.69 30.60 -8.89
N LYS A 588 -25.49 29.65 -8.38
CA LYS A 588 -25.84 28.43 -9.11
C LYS A 588 -26.48 28.71 -10.48
N THR A 589 -27.33 29.73 -10.57
CA THR A 589 -28.00 30.11 -11.83
C THR A 589 -26.99 30.53 -12.92
N LYS A 590 -25.79 30.96 -12.55
CA LYS A 590 -24.70 31.28 -13.49
C LYS A 590 -24.05 30.03 -14.11
N TYR A 591 -24.26 28.85 -13.52
CA TYR A 591 -23.68 27.59 -13.95
C TYR A 591 -24.76 26.58 -14.37
N PRO A 592 -25.39 26.77 -15.54
CA PRO A 592 -26.51 25.95 -15.98
C PRO A 592 -26.08 24.49 -16.24
N ILE A 593 -26.96 23.56 -15.89
CA ILE A 593 -26.83 22.13 -16.20
C ILE A 593 -27.11 21.89 -17.70
N GLY A 594 -28.13 22.57 -18.20
CA GLY A 594 -28.66 22.45 -19.54
C GLY A 594 -29.68 23.53 -19.84
N LEU A 595 -30.34 23.44 -20.98
CA LEU A 595 -31.41 24.32 -21.42
C LEU A 595 -32.65 23.49 -21.69
N ALA A 596 -33.76 23.87 -21.08
CA ALA A 596 -35.05 23.28 -21.40
C ALA A 596 -35.51 23.74 -22.79
N GLN A 597 -36.14 22.85 -23.53
CA GLN A 597 -36.83 23.14 -24.78
C GLN A 597 -38.22 22.53 -24.73
N VAL A 598 -39.21 23.29 -25.20
CA VAL A 598 -40.59 22.81 -25.33
C VAL A 598 -40.77 22.30 -26.75
N ASN A 599 -41.20 21.04 -26.88
CA ASN A 599 -41.64 20.52 -28.16
C ASN A 599 -43.10 20.90 -28.38
N TYR A 600 -43.34 21.86 -29.27
CA TYR A 600 -44.68 22.34 -29.54
C TYR A 600 -45.61 21.22 -30.04
N SER A 601 -45.12 20.18 -30.76
CA SER A 601 -45.97 19.07 -31.25
C SER A 601 -46.56 18.20 -30.14
N ALA A 602 -45.85 18.03 -29.04
CA ALA A 602 -46.28 17.21 -27.91
C ALA A 602 -46.85 18.04 -26.73
N CYS A 603 -46.69 19.37 -26.76
CA CYS A 603 -47.14 20.25 -25.69
C CYS A 603 -48.67 20.44 -25.68
N ILE A 604 -49.31 20.11 -24.55
CA ILE A 604 -50.77 20.27 -24.36
C ILE A 604 -51.18 21.64 -23.76
N ARG A 605 -50.23 22.58 -23.61
CA ARG A 605 -50.48 23.96 -23.11
C ARG A 605 -51.11 24.04 -21.71
N CYS A 606 -50.70 23.17 -20.79
CA CYS A 606 -51.20 23.15 -19.41
C CYS A 606 -50.54 24.18 -18.46
N ASN A 607 -49.51 24.90 -18.91
CA ASN A 607 -48.75 25.92 -18.16
C ASN A 607 -48.16 25.51 -16.80
N LEU A 608 -48.19 24.23 -16.44
CA LEU A 608 -47.56 23.71 -15.22
C LEU A 608 -46.04 23.96 -15.17
N CYS A 609 -45.37 23.90 -16.32
CA CYS A 609 -43.94 24.21 -16.42
C CYS A 609 -43.62 25.69 -16.12
N VAL A 610 -44.51 26.60 -16.51
CA VAL A 610 -44.40 28.04 -16.25
C VAL A 610 -44.57 28.29 -14.75
N ALA A 611 -45.64 27.77 -14.15
CA ALA A 611 -45.93 27.95 -12.73
C ALA A 611 -44.88 27.31 -11.81
N ALA A 612 -44.28 26.18 -12.21
CA ALA A 612 -43.31 25.48 -11.38
C ALA A 612 -41.88 26.06 -11.46
N CYS A 613 -41.57 26.90 -12.47
CA CYS A 613 -40.22 27.34 -12.78
C CYS A 613 -39.67 28.30 -11.70
N PRO A 614 -38.59 27.92 -10.99
CA PRO A 614 -38.07 28.76 -9.91
C PRO A 614 -37.38 30.03 -10.41
N GLU A 615 -36.83 30.00 -11.64
CA GLU A 615 -36.11 31.12 -12.25
C GLU A 615 -37.03 31.99 -13.13
N HIS A 616 -38.33 31.68 -13.22
CA HIS A 616 -39.28 32.35 -14.12
C HIS A 616 -38.76 32.45 -15.57
N ALA A 617 -38.17 31.35 -16.05
CA ALA A 617 -37.48 31.28 -17.34
C ALA A 617 -38.41 30.94 -18.52
N PHE A 618 -39.74 31.08 -18.38
CA PHE A 618 -40.69 30.83 -19.46
C PHE A 618 -41.40 32.12 -19.87
N THR A 619 -41.55 32.33 -21.18
CA THR A 619 -42.33 33.40 -21.81
C THR A 619 -43.40 32.78 -22.70
N GLU A 620 -44.50 33.48 -22.96
CA GLU A 620 -45.55 33.01 -23.87
C GLU A 620 -45.33 33.53 -25.29
N VAL A 621 -45.45 32.66 -26.29
CA VAL A 621 -45.33 33.01 -27.71
C VAL A 621 -46.39 32.33 -28.57
N THR A 622 -46.76 32.97 -29.66
CA THR A 622 -47.57 32.37 -30.74
C THR A 622 -46.64 31.63 -31.71
N VAL A 623 -47.00 30.42 -32.11
CA VAL A 623 -46.19 29.59 -33.02
C VAL A 623 -46.86 29.52 -34.40
N ILE A 624 -46.11 29.79 -35.47
CA ILE A 624 -46.63 29.75 -36.85
C ILE A 624 -47.27 28.39 -37.15
N GLY A 625 -48.51 28.41 -37.65
CA GLY A 625 -49.26 27.20 -38.03
C GLY A 625 -49.96 26.48 -36.86
N ARG A 626 -50.02 27.08 -35.67
CA ARG A 626 -50.70 26.53 -34.49
C ARG A 626 -51.48 27.61 -33.76
N GLU A 627 -52.71 27.30 -33.37
CA GLU A 627 -53.53 28.24 -32.59
C GLU A 627 -53.16 28.21 -31.10
N GLY A 628 -53.13 29.38 -30.47
CA GLY A 628 -52.91 29.58 -29.03
C GLY A 628 -51.48 29.94 -28.62
N LEU A 629 -51.32 30.24 -27.33
CA LEU A 629 -50.03 30.59 -26.72
C LEU A 629 -49.30 29.34 -26.25
N PHE A 630 -48.00 29.28 -26.53
CA PHE A 630 -47.11 28.20 -26.07
C PHE A 630 -46.01 28.77 -25.16
N PRO A 631 -45.59 28.01 -24.14
CA PRO A 631 -44.45 28.38 -23.34
C PRO A 631 -43.15 28.23 -24.15
N GLN A 632 -42.33 29.27 -24.18
CA GLN A 632 -40.98 29.30 -24.73
C GLN A 632 -39.99 29.58 -23.61
N VAL A 633 -38.82 28.94 -23.66
CA VAL A 633 -37.79 29.07 -22.63
C VAL A 633 -36.87 30.24 -22.94
N ASP A 634 -36.74 31.16 -21.98
CA ASP A 634 -35.70 32.18 -21.95
C ASP A 634 -34.35 31.52 -21.60
N VAL A 635 -33.51 31.39 -22.62
CA VAL A 635 -32.19 30.74 -22.55
C VAL A 635 -31.24 31.44 -21.57
N GLN A 636 -31.44 32.74 -21.28
CA GLN A 636 -30.59 33.47 -20.35
C GLN A 636 -30.92 33.17 -18.89
N LYS A 637 -32.19 32.89 -18.59
CA LYS A 637 -32.68 32.59 -17.23
C LYS A 637 -32.70 31.09 -16.92
N CYS A 638 -32.78 30.24 -17.93
CA CYS A 638 -32.88 28.80 -17.73
C CYS A 638 -31.58 28.20 -17.17
N SER A 639 -31.66 27.62 -15.96
CA SER A 639 -30.57 26.86 -15.33
C SER A 639 -30.54 25.36 -15.70
N GLY A 640 -31.59 24.88 -16.38
CA GLY A 640 -31.73 23.46 -16.73
C GLY A 640 -31.96 22.54 -15.53
N CYS A 641 -32.63 23.04 -14.48
CA CYS A 641 -32.77 22.32 -13.22
C CYS A 641 -33.64 21.04 -13.28
N GLY A 642 -34.42 20.81 -14.34
CA GLY A 642 -35.26 19.63 -14.48
C GLY A 642 -36.66 19.72 -13.87
N LYS A 643 -36.98 20.78 -13.11
CA LYS A 643 -38.29 20.88 -12.44
C LYS A 643 -39.47 20.90 -13.42
N CYS A 644 -39.29 21.51 -14.59
CA CYS A 644 -40.28 21.51 -15.66
C CYS A 644 -40.53 20.11 -16.26
N LEU A 645 -39.54 19.21 -16.27
CA LEU A 645 -39.72 17.82 -16.70
C LEU A 645 -40.62 17.06 -15.72
N VAL A 646 -40.38 17.23 -14.42
CA VAL A 646 -41.09 16.52 -13.34
C VAL A 646 -42.58 16.87 -13.31
N VAL A 647 -42.93 18.14 -13.55
CA VAL A 647 -44.34 18.60 -13.52
C VAL A 647 -45.07 18.42 -14.85
N CYS A 648 -44.38 18.01 -15.92
CA CYS A 648 -44.99 17.91 -17.24
C CYS A 648 -45.82 16.63 -17.35
N PRO A 649 -47.15 16.71 -17.57
CA PRO A 649 -48.00 15.53 -17.68
C PRO A 649 -47.70 14.72 -18.95
N ASN A 650 -47.10 15.35 -19.97
CA ASN A 650 -46.76 14.71 -21.24
C ASN A 650 -45.23 14.57 -21.44
N TYR A 651 -44.47 14.37 -20.35
CA TYR A 651 -43.01 14.27 -20.43
C TYR A 651 -42.53 13.03 -21.20
N SER A 652 -43.30 11.93 -21.16
CA SER A 652 -42.99 10.67 -21.87
C SER A 652 -42.95 10.83 -23.38
N ASP A 653 -43.77 11.75 -23.90
CA ASP A 653 -43.90 12.04 -25.32
C ASP A 653 -42.92 13.14 -25.79
N GLY A 654 -41.98 13.54 -24.92
CA GLY A 654 -40.95 14.53 -25.23
C GLY A 654 -41.48 15.96 -25.31
N ALA A 655 -42.59 16.29 -24.61
CA ALA A 655 -43.13 17.65 -24.60
C ALA A 655 -42.15 18.68 -24.03
N ILE A 656 -41.27 18.27 -23.13
CA ILE A 656 -40.14 19.06 -22.64
C ILE A 656 -38.89 18.17 -22.63
N GLU A 657 -37.79 18.70 -23.13
CA GLU A 657 -36.48 18.05 -23.09
C GLU A 657 -35.42 19.02 -22.57
N ILE A 658 -34.33 18.51 -21.98
CA ILE A 658 -33.21 19.33 -21.53
C ILE A 658 -31.96 18.96 -22.30
N TYR A 659 -31.40 19.95 -22.98
CA TYR A 659 -30.20 19.82 -23.78
C TYR A 659 -28.98 20.39 -23.06
N PRO A 660 -27.77 19.87 -23.27
CA PRO A 660 -26.57 20.42 -22.65
C PRO A 660 -26.35 21.89 -22.99
N ALA A 661 -25.94 22.69 -22.00
CA ALA A 661 -25.80 24.14 -22.13
C ALA A 661 -24.77 24.58 -23.21
N GLY A 662 -23.86 23.70 -23.63
CA GLY A 662 -22.88 23.94 -24.70
C GLY A 662 -23.47 24.08 -26.11
N GLN A 663 -24.78 23.84 -26.30
CA GLN A 663 -25.48 23.97 -27.58
C GLN A 663 -26.25 25.29 -27.76
N ARG A 664 -26.00 26.30 -26.91
CA ARG A 664 -26.66 27.64 -26.92
C ARG A 664 -26.86 28.26 -28.32
N THR A 665 -25.93 28.05 -29.26
CA THR A 665 -26.01 28.60 -30.62
C THR A 665 -26.99 27.89 -31.56
N LYS A 666 -27.33 26.61 -31.35
CA LYS A 666 -28.38 25.93 -32.14
C LYS A 666 -29.79 26.41 -31.79
N PHE A 667 -29.98 26.97 -30.59
CA PHE A 667 -31.29 27.38 -30.07
C PHE A 667 -31.73 28.80 -30.43
N GLN A 668 -30.81 29.66 -30.89
CA GLN A 668 -31.13 31.02 -31.36
C GLN A 668 -31.71 31.05 -32.78
N ASN A 669 -31.68 29.92 -33.51
CA ASN A 669 -32.08 29.83 -34.92
C ASN A 669 -33.42 29.11 -35.16
N PHE A 670 -34.25 28.89 -34.13
CA PHE A 670 -35.64 28.51 -34.39
C PHE A 670 -36.43 29.79 -34.74
N PRO A 671 -36.90 29.95 -35.99
CA PRO A 671 -37.78 31.06 -36.32
C PRO A 671 -39.04 30.95 -35.45
N GLY A 672 -39.40 32.08 -34.83
CA GLY A 672 -40.65 32.23 -34.07
C GLY A 672 -41.87 32.05 -34.95
#